data_AF-A0A1N6U518-F1
#
_entry.id   AF-A0A1N6U518-F1
#
_cell.length_a   1.000
_cell.length_b   1.000
_cell.length_c   1.000
_cell.angle_alpha   90.00
_cell.angle_beta   90.00
_cell.angle_gamma   90.00
#
_symmetry.space_group_name_H-M   'P 1'
#
loop_
_entity.id
_entity.type
_entity.pdbx_description
1 polymer ?
#
loop_
_entity_poly.entity_id
_entity_poly.type
_entity_poly.pdbx_seq_one_letter_code
_entity_poly.pdbx_strand_id
1 'polypeptide(L)'
;MNTSIGRGMGALASTVALGLLAACGGGGGGNNAAALLAAGAGQSSGPSAGTPTTPGGTGNTGNPATPARTVMRQAGLVVQAPVSEGGTGGTVLKVQVMGSGGVSTVSTAALPADVALALTDKLKPGNLIDWIPGASATTAATAAAPAETFNVVLSKGSSAAAQFNLAKYGPSVSRHDNAPGPMVAAGWVYAKGSTSVTIGDGRVVTADQAGRPYTSPVKRYEETYSLAPDVKVFNVNTADYSKSAVSTLAAMPVVPNYDYATTSRQAAYLLFDQNYLQADKARVTAIWYFTPQSTADGKPVWDVPSNSPMLADKGTDPVSGQAYVNINATSPTTAPYARSTEPFEIVKNTMYFVGDNEVASYLLVADMGTPNDPSDDKVIKVDAGWPNSGYQYWKNIELLGRDPRSVTDIWLTHGHSDHYGTVVEQLKMMDAAGKPIKLWASKEDVTGITSDLQGNAFNIAGALPASETTIRARTTDFYEYDKWYDYGNVKIMVIWAPGHTPGTTNMLFRVKNPTDGQFYTFGYHGGYGVNGLTTPTAANGWLRLSFQHGFSYLQNSLNVDFVSPQHTNQFPIVEVYQALKAYNRDPANVAKQLTMLDALQSKVFDSPSINGTKITSEFANQLEKRRSVISYKASDAANTSYKSIETSGPFKPGRENGLNAVPARILDDGRIVQGFVGPQNKNPAIPLLANGIVTATDQYVNDPDGYYVQVSVEVLDNGPYRGFIPEGYTQFSPGTNQTIVYKGGPVESVHAAKGTIRPPEVLRTQRLGSLADAVRVLSTLRKGTTMTMSLTPASEIVVPADPAKTFQ
;
A
#
# COMPACT_ATOMS: atom_id res chain seq x y z
N MET A 1 -20.28 -71.25 3.98
CA MET A 1 -19.15 -72.19 4.12
C MET A 1 -17.86 -71.39 3.99
N ASN A 2 -17.00 -71.47 5.01
CA ASN A 2 -15.52 -71.33 5.06
C ASN A 2 -14.81 -71.05 3.71
N THR A 3 -13.74 -70.26 3.56
CA THR A 3 -12.67 -69.73 4.45
C THR A 3 -11.78 -68.82 3.56
N SER A 4 -11.36 -67.62 3.99
CA SER A 4 -9.96 -67.15 4.26
C SER A 4 -8.86 -67.65 3.26
N ILE A 5 -7.83 -66.93 2.78
CA ILE A 5 -6.88 -65.91 3.31
C ILE A 5 -6.15 -65.28 2.08
N GLY A 6 -5.69 -64.02 2.16
CA GLY A 6 -4.58 -63.54 1.30
C GLY A 6 -4.35 -62.02 1.27
N ARG A 7 -3.25 -61.57 1.89
CA ARG A 7 -2.81 -60.16 2.04
C ARG A 7 -2.37 -59.47 0.74
N GLY A 8 -2.46 -58.14 0.71
CA GLY A 8 -1.64 -57.27 -0.15
C GLY A 8 -2.09 -55.81 -0.20
N MET A 9 -1.48 -54.94 0.63
CA MET A 9 -1.58 -53.48 0.50
C MET A 9 -0.71 -53.01 -0.67
N GLY A 10 -1.26 -52.18 -1.55
CA GLY A 10 -0.54 -51.44 -2.59
C GLY A 10 -1.36 -50.23 -3.03
N ALA A 11 -1.01 -49.05 -2.51
CA ALA A 11 -1.62 -47.78 -2.90
C ALA A 11 -1.14 -47.37 -4.31
N LEU A 12 -2.09 -47.11 -5.20
CA LEU A 12 -1.87 -46.63 -6.55
C LEU A 12 -2.10 -45.11 -6.63
N ALA A 13 -1.28 -44.50 -7.47
CA ALA A 13 -1.13 -43.08 -7.76
C ALA A 13 -2.45 -42.37 -8.11
N SER A 14 -2.55 -41.11 -7.68
CA SER A 14 -3.51 -40.13 -8.21
C SER A 14 -2.73 -38.96 -8.80
N THR A 15 -2.74 -38.90 -10.13
CA THR A 15 -2.38 -37.75 -10.97
C THR A 15 -3.31 -36.58 -10.67
N VAL A 16 -2.76 -35.43 -10.26
CA VAL A 16 -3.48 -34.15 -10.13
C VAL A 16 -3.08 -33.26 -11.29
N ALA A 17 -4.10 -32.80 -12.02
CA ALA A 17 -4.00 -31.84 -13.11
C ALA A 17 -3.94 -30.39 -12.56
N LEU A 18 -3.06 -29.60 -13.18
CA LEU A 18 -2.87 -28.16 -12.99
C LEU A 18 -4.14 -27.35 -13.33
N GLY A 19 -4.45 -26.36 -12.50
CA GLY A 19 -5.41 -25.29 -12.77
C GLY A 19 -4.96 -23.98 -12.12
N LEU A 20 -4.92 -22.91 -12.94
CA LEU A 20 -4.49 -21.55 -12.60
C LEU A 20 -5.17 -21.00 -11.32
N LEU A 21 -4.35 -20.57 -10.34
CA LEU A 21 -4.74 -19.58 -9.33
C LEU A 21 -4.02 -18.26 -9.62
N ALA A 22 -4.81 -17.19 -9.79
CA ALA A 22 -4.32 -15.83 -9.81
C ALA A 22 -3.91 -15.39 -8.39
N ALA A 23 -2.81 -14.65 -8.35
CA ALA A 23 -1.98 -14.37 -7.19
C ALA A 23 -2.65 -13.43 -6.16
N CYS A 24 -2.63 -13.86 -4.90
CA CYS A 24 -2.29 -13.10 -3.69
C CYS A 24 -2.40 -14.10 -2.53
N GLY A 25 -1.35 -14.91 -2.33
CA GLY A 25 -1.29 -15.93 -1.29
C GLY A 25 -0.50 -15.42 -0.09
N GLY A 26 -1.18 -15.17 1.03
CA GLY A 26 -0.57 -15.15 2.36
C GLY A 26 -0.95 -16.43 3.09
N GLY A 27 0.04 -17.23 3.51
CA GLY A 27 -0.23 -18.45 4.28
C GLY A 27 1.01 -19.05 4.97
N GLY A 28 0.83 -19.37 6.25
CA GLY A 28 1.62 -20.31 7.06
C GLY A 28 2.47 -19.65 8.16
N GLY A 29 2.40 -19.99 9.45
CA GLY A 29 1.74 -21.10 10.16
C GLY A 29 1.81 -20.89 11.69
N GLY A 30 0.96 -21.60 12.45
CA GLY A 30 0.71 -21.35 13.87
C GLY A 30 1.36 -22.30 14.89
N ASN A 31 1.12 -22.03 16.18
CA ASN A 31 0.61 -22.97 17.19
C ASN A 31 0.49 -22.33 18.61
N ASN A 32 -0.73 -22.45 19.17
CA ASN A 32 -1.14 -22.70 20.57
C ASN A 32 -0.26 -22.22 21.76
N ALA A 33 -0.81 -21.38 22.65
CA ALA A 33 -1.44 -21.81 23.92
C ALA A 33 -1.74 -20.63 24.90
N ALA A 34 -2.91 -20.76 25.51
CA ALA A 34 -3.60 -20.04 26.59
C ALA A 34 -2.82 -19.27 27.70
N ALA A 35 -3.31 -18.04 27.93
CA ALA A 35 -3.81 -17.42 29.17
C ALA A 35 -3.25 -17.80 30.57
N LEU A 36 -2.90 -16.78 31.37
CA LEU A 36 -3.68 -16.39 32.56
C LEU A 36 -3.34 -14.96 33.06
N LEU A 37 -4.39 -14.26 33.52
CA LEU A 37 -4.46 -12.92 34.11
C LEU A 37 -3.93 -12.87 35.56
N ALA A 38 -3.55 -11.68 36.05
CA ALA A 38 -4.31 -10.93 37.07
C ALA A 38 -3.62 -9.64 37.55
N ALA A 39 -4.46 -8.70 37.95
CA ALA A 39 -4.21 -7.31 38.30
C ALA A 39 -3.56 -7.08 39.69
N GLY A 40 -3.10 -5.85 39.90
CA GLY A 40 -2.77 -5.33 41.23
C GLY A 40 -2.59 -3.82 41.20
N ALA A 41 -3.67 -3.08 41.42
CA ALA A 41 -3.66 -1.64 41.69
C ALA A 41 -3.07 -1.36 43.09
N GLY A 42 -2.47 -0.18 43.28
CA GLY A 42 -2.49 0.47 44.58
C GLY A 42 -1.26 1.27 45.01
N GLN A 43 -1.55 2.57 45.20
CA GLN A 43 -1.08 3.43 46.28
C GLN A 43 0.11 4.37 46.06
N SER A 44 -0.32 5.64 46.00
CA SER A 44 0.30 6.89 46.39
C SER A 44 1.09 6.87 47.71
N SER A 45 2.19 7.62 47.75
CA SER A 45 2.42 8.60 48.82
C SER A 45 3.37 9.70 48.33
N GLY A 46 3.02 10.93 48.68
CA GLY A 46 3.58 12.17 48.17
C GLY A 46 4.81 12.72 48.94
N PRO A 47 5.04 14.03 48.89
CA PRO A 47 6.37 14.59 48.64
C PRO A 47 7.01 15.23 49.88
N SER A 48 8.31 15.52 49.82
CA SER A 48 8.89 16.57 50.66
C SER A 48 9.92 17.41 49.91
N ALA A 49 9.71 18.72 50.02
CA ALA A 49 10.56 19.78 49.54
C ALA A 49 11.65 20.11 50.58
N GLY A 50 12.80 20.58 50.11
CA GLY A 50 13.85 21.17 50.92
C GLY A 50 14.79 22.00 50.05
N THR A 51 14.64 23.32 50.16
CA THR A 51 15.26 24.40 49.37
C THR A 51 16.65 24.80 49.94
N PRO A 52 17.33 25.87 49.46
CA PRO A 52 18.66 25.80 48.85
C PRO A 52 19.78 26.38 49.71
N THR A 53 21.04 25.99 49.47
CA THR A 53 22.21 26.75 49.95
C THR A 53 23.37 26.73 48.95
N THR A 54 23.86 27.92 48.64
CA THR A 54 25.17 28.28 48.07
C THR A 54 25.55 29.58 48.81
N PRO A 55 26.82 29.95 49.10
CA PRO A 55 27.95 29.78 48.19
C PRO A 55 29.32 29.48 48.83
N GLY A 56 30.25 28.99 48.01
CA GLY A 56 31.67 28.88 48.36
C GLY A 56 32.49 28.53 47.13
N GLY A 57 33.00 29.55 46.45
CA GLY A 57 33.85 29.38 45.28
C GLY A 57 35.30 29.12 45.66
N THR A 58 35.94 28.18 44.97
CA THR A 58 37.36 28.25 44.61
C THR A 58 37.51 27.66 43.21
N GLY A 59 38.21 28.40 42.35
CA GLY A 59 38.33 28.12 40.94
C GLY A 59 39.07 26.82 40.64
N ASN A 60 38.57 26.11 39.64
CA ASN A 60 39.40 25.26 38.81
C ASN A 60 38.92 25.44 37.36
N THR A 61 39.76 26.07 36.55
CA THR A 61 39.54 26.26 35.10
C THR A 61 39.64 24.90 34.41
N GLY A 62 38.52 24.17 34.41
CA GLY A 62 38.35 22.99 33.58
C GLY A 62 38.19 23.40 32.13
N ASN A 63 39.17 23.00 31.31
CA ASN A 63 39.11 22.97 29.85
C ASN A 63 37.69 22.60 29.37
N PRO A 64 37.08 23.27 28.38
CA PRO A 64 35.85 22.77 27.79
C PRO A 64 36.14 21.36 27.28
N ALA A 65 35.45 20.37 27.85
CA ALA A 65 35.59 18.98 27.46
C ALA A 65 35.42 18.91 25.94
N THR A 66 36.45 18.44 25.25
CA THR A 66 36.35 17.98 23.88
C THR A 66 35.10 17.11 23.79
N PRO A 67 34.14 17.36 22.88
CA PRO A 67 32.95 16.52 22.76
C PRO A 67 33.43 15.07 22.66
N ALA A 68 33.00 14.24 23.61
CA ALA A 68 33.34 12.82 23.59
C ALA A 68 32.96 12.30 22.21
N ARG A 69 33.94 11.73 21.49
CA ARG A 69 33.72 11.19 20.14
C ARG A 69 32.58 10.20 20.22
N THR A 70 31.45 10.54 19.61
CA THR A 70 30.25 9.69 19.62
C THR A 70 30.64 8.29 19.16
N VAL A 71 30.44 7.29 20.02
CA VAL A 71 30.71 5.91 19.67
C VAL A 71 29.66 5.49 18.66
N MET A 72 30.06 5.33 17.41
CA MET A 72 29.18 4.80 16.37
C MET A 72 28.97 3.31 16.61
N ARG A 73 27.74 2.83 16.38
CA ARG A 73 27.48 1.39 16.31
C ARG A 73 28.33 0.76 15.21
N GLN A 74 28.88 -0.41 15.50
CA GLN A 74 29.53 -1.25 14.50
C GLN A 74 28.48 -2.13 13.81
N ALA A 75 28.81 -2.62 12.62
CA ALA A 75 27.95 -3.51 11.86
C ALA A 75 28.74 -4.63 11.18
N GLY A 76 28.08 -5.76 10.99
CA GLY A 76 28.66 -6.95 10.39
C GLY A 76 27.61 -8.00 10.03
N LEU A 77 27.94 -8.84 9.05
CA LEU A 77 27.06 -9.91 8.62
C LEU A 77 27.29 -11.16 9.47
N VAL A 78 26.22 -11.72 10.03
CA VAL A 78 26.25 -12.99 10.78
C VAL A 78 26.50 -14.14 9.81
N VAL A 79 27.48 -15.00 10.12
CA VAL A 79 27.88 -16.14 9.25
C VAL A 79 27.76 -17.50 9.93
N GLN A 80 27.41 -17.55 11.21
CA GLN A 80 27.11 -18.78 11.92
C GLN A 80 25.97 -18.54 12.91
N ALA A 81 25.29 -19.63 13.30
CA ALA A 81 24.31 -19.52 14.37
C ALA A 81 25.01 -19.00 15.65
N PRO A 82 24.42 -18.04 16.37
CA PRO A 82 24.96 -17.57 17.64
C PRO A 82 25.13 -18.74 18.62
N VAL A 83 26.22 -18.71 19.39
CA VAL A 83 26.50 -19.72 20.41
C VAL A 83 26.28 -19.10 21.78
N SER A 84 25.42 -19.72 22.58
CA SER A 84 25.19 -19.37 23.98
C SER A 84 26.10 -20.23 24.88
N GLU A 85 26.87 -19.60 25.75
CA GLU A 85 27.71 -20.27 26.75
C GLU A 85 27.21 -19.90 28.15
N GLY A 86 26.79 -20.91 28.92
CA GLY A 86 26.25 -20.73 30.27
C GLY A 86 27.31 -20.80 31.37
N GLY A 87 27.09 -20.05 32.46
CA GLY A 87 27.86 -20.13 33.71
C GLY A 87 27.08 -19.61 34.92
N THR A 88 27.67 -19.68 36.11
CA THR A 88 27.06 -19.28 37.41
C THR A 88 26.73 -17.78 37.56
N GLY A 89 26.79 -17.00 36.50
CA GLY A 89 26.53 -15.55 36.48
C GLY A 89 25.73 -15.04 35.27
N GLY A 90 25.10 -15.94 34.50
CA GLY A 90 24.32 -15.63 33.30
C GLY A 90 24.86 -16.30 32.03
N THR A 91 24.25 -16.02 30.89
CA THR A 91 24.59 -16.59 29.58
C THR A 91 25.31 -15.57 28.71
N VAL A 92 26.50 -15.90 28.22
CA VAL A 92 27.23 -15.07 27.24
C VAL A 92 26.83 -15.53 25.84
N LEU A 93 26.40 -14.59 25.00
CA LEU A 93 26.12 -14.84 23.59
C LEU A 93 27.33 -14.48 22.74
N LYS A 94 27.80 -15.42 21.92
CA LYS A 94 28.87 -15.23 20.94
C LYS A 94 28.30 -15.21 19.53
N VAL A 95 28.56 -14.13 18.79
CA VAL A 95 28.09 -13.94 17.42
C VAL A 95 29.28 -13.77 16.49
N GLN A 96 29.46 -14.70 15.56
CA GLN A 96 30.50 -14.57 14.54
C GLN A 96 30.01 -13.68 13.40
N VAL A 97 30.77 -12.61 13.12
CA VAL A 97 30.44 -11.60 12.12
C VAL A 97 31.60 -11.35 11.15
N MET A 98 31.24 -11.01 9.92
CA MET A 98 32.14 -10.40 8.93
C MET A 98 31.86 -8.91 8.88
N GLY A 99 32.77 -8.07 9.37
CA GLY A 99 32.63 -6.61 9.42
C GLY A 99 33.78 -5.86 8.74
N SER A 100 33.79 -4.54 8.86
CA SER A 100 34.87 -3.69 8.31
C SER A 100 36.26 -3.99 8.90
N GLY A 101 36.30 -4.55 10.12
CA GLY A 101 37.52 -5.06 10.76
C GLY A 101 37.96 -6.46 10.32
N GLY A 102 37.22 -7.13 9.44
CA GLY A 102 37.43 -8.53 9.07
C GLY A 102 36.47 -9.49 9.77
N VAL A 103 36.88 -10.76 9.89
CA VAL A 103 36.10 -11.80 10.58
C VAL A 103 36.40 -11.75 12.08
N SER A 104 35.37 -11.68 12.91
CA SER A 104 35.51 -11.63 14.38
C SER A 104 34.34 -12.29 15.09
N THR A 105 34.56 -12.70 16.33
CA THR A 105 33.49 -13.13 17.24
C THR A 105 33.21 -12.01 18.24
N VAL A 106 31.98 -11.54 18.28
CA VAL A 106 31.51 -10.51 19.22
C VAL A 106 30.76 -11.20 20.36
N SER A 107 31.21 -10.97 21.59
CA SER A 107 30.61 -11.53 22.80
C SER A 107 29.80 -10.47 23.55
N THR A 108 28.63 -10.83 24.09
CA THR A 108 27.89 -9.98 25.04
C THR A 108 28.52 -10.04 26.43
N ALA A 109 28.14 -9.13 27.33
CA ALA A 109 28.22 -9.42 28.76
C ALA A 109 27.29 -10.59 29.11
N ALA A 110 27.38 -11.13 30.33
CA ALA A 110 26.45 -12.15 30.79
C ALA A 110 25.01 -11.61 30.81
N LEU A 111 24.10 -12.27 30.11
CA LEU A 111 22.70 -11.91 29.97
C LEU A 111 21.80 -12.89 30.74
N PRO A 112 20.58 -12.47 31.13
CA PRO A 112 19.54 -13.40 31.52
C PRO A 112 19.31 -14.47 30.44
N ALA A 113 19.02 -15.71 30.86
CA ALA A 113 18.94 -16.85 29.95
C ALA A 113 17.82 -16.72 28.90
N ASP A 114 16.69 -16.14 29.28
CA ASP A 114 15.55 -15.83 28.41
C ASP A 114 15.91 -14.78 27.35
N VAL A 115 16.64 -13.73 27.73
CA VAL A 115 17.14 -12.70 26.80
C VAL A 115 18.15 -13.30 25.84
N ALA A 116 19.10 -14.10 26.33
CA ALA A 116 20.11 -14.75 25.49
C ALA A 116 19.45 -15.71 24.49
N LEU A 117 18.42 -16.45 24.90
CA LEU A 117 17.61 -17.29 24.02
C LEU A 117 16.88 -16.45 22.96
N ALA A 118 16.19 -15.38 23.36
CA ALA A 118 15.49 -14.50 22.43
C ALA A 118 16.44 -13.87 21.39
N LEU A 119 17.65 -13.46 21.79
CA LEU A 119 18.67 -12.97 20.86
C LEU A 119 19.20 -14.08 19.95
N THR A 120 19.41 -15.30 20.47
CA THR A 120 19.78 -16.47 19.66
C THR A 120 18.72 -16.79 18.61
N ASP A 121 17.44 -16.63 18.96
CA ASP A 121 16.32 -16.83 18.04
C ASP A 121 16.20 -15.71 17.01
N LYS A 122 16.49 -14.47 17.39
CA LYS A 122 16.48 -13.28 16.51
C LYS A 122 17.62 -13.29 15.48
N LEU A 123 18.82 -13.69 15.88
CA LEU A 123 20.03 -13.55 15.06
C LEU A 123 20.29 -14.83 14.26
N LYS A 124 20.22 -14.73 12.93
CA LYS A 124 20.42 -15.85 12.00
C LYS A 124 21.55 -15.55 11.02
N PRO A 125 22.25 -16.58 10.50
CA PRO A 125 23.17 -16.41 9.37
C PRO A 125 22.51 -15.66 8.22
N GLY A 126 23.22 -14.69 7.66
CA GLY A 126 22.71 -13.78 6.63
C GLY A 126 22.04 -12.52 7.15
N ASN A 127 21.88 -12.35 8.46
CA ASN A 127 21.47 -11.06 9.02
C ASN A 127 22.67 -10.10 9.00
N LEU A 128 22.47 -8.92 8.43
CA LEU A 128 23.34 -7.77 8.68
C LEU A 128 22.87 -7.14 9.98
N ILE A 129 23.74 -7.12 10.98
CA ILE A 129 23.40 -6.65 12.32
C ILE A 129 24.27 -5.47 12.73
N ASP A 130 23.76 -4.68 13.68
CA ASP A 130 24.54 -3.66 14.37
C ASP A 130 24.59 -3.88 15.89
N TRP A 131 25.62 -3.33 16.53
CA TRP A 131 25.80 -3.31 17.98
C TRP A 131 26.62 -2.10 18.43
N ILE A 132 26.51 -1.77 19.71
CA ILE A 132 27.39 -0.79 20.35
C ILE A 132 28.66 -1.53 20.80
N PRO A 133 29.88 -1.10 20.39
CA PRO A 133 31.12 -1.72 20.86
C PRO A 133 31.26 -1.66 22.39
N GLY A 134 31.70 -2.76 22.99
CA GLY A 134 31.98 -2.86 24.42
C GLY A 134 33.40 -2.37 24.78
N ALA A 135 33.89 -2.79 25.96
CA ALA A 135 35.20 -2.40 26.47
C ALA A 135 36.37 -2.89 25.59
N SER A 136 36.15 -3.92 24.76
CA SER A 136 37.08 -4.36 23.73
C SER A 136 36.40 -4.46 22.36
N ALA A 137 37.21 -4.47 21.29
CA ALA A 137 36.73 -4.60 19.91
C ALA A 137 35.97 -5.90 19.62
N THR A 138 36.05 -6.90 20.51
CA THR A 138 35.37 -8.20 20.37
C THR A 138 34.19 -8.37 21.34
N THR A 139 33.71 -7.26 21.92
CA THR A 139 32.59 -7.27 22.87
C THR A 139 31.50 -6.31 22.42
N ALA A 140 30.24 -6.63 22.73
CA ALA A 140 29.10 -5.73 22.58
C ALA A 140 28.69 -5.18 23.94
N ALA A 141 28.45 -3.87 24.01
CA ALA A 141 27.84 -3.24 25.17
C ALA A 141 26.36 -3.66 25.25
N THR A 142 25.92 -4.09 26.44
CA THR A 142 24.53 -4.45 26.68
C THR A 142 23.65 -3.20 26.58
N ALA A 143 22.63 -3.26 25.71
CA ALA A 143 21.66 -2.18 25.59
C ALA A 143 20.79 -2.04 26.85
N ALA A 144 20.18 -0.86 27.05
CA ALA A 144 19.27 -0.62 28.18
C ALA A 144 18.09 -1.61 28.20
N ALA A 145 17.56 -1.96 27.03
CA ALA A 145 16.77 -3.16 26.81
C ALA A 145 17.69 -4.26 26.27
N PRO A 146 18.07 -5.28 27.07
CA PRO A 146 19.08 -6.26 26.67
C PRO A 146 18.79 -6.99 25.34
N ALA A 147 17.51 -7.18 24.99
CA ALA A 147 17.08 -7.78 23.70
C ALA A 147 17.37 -6.89 22.46
N GLU A 148 17.78 -5.64 22.66
CA GLU A 148 18.19 -4.68 21.62
C GLU A 148 19.71 -4.50 21.52
N THR A 149 20.48 -5.34 22.24
CA THR A 149 21.95 -5.35 22.16
C THR A 149 22.44 -5.51 20.71
N PHE A 150 21.72 -6.33 19.93
CA PHE A 150 21.91 -6.45 18.49
C PHE A 150 20.62 -6.09 17.74
N ASN A 151 20.74 -5.27 16.70
CA ASN A 151 19.63 -4.96 15.79
C ASN A 151 19.86 -5.60 14.42
N VAL A 152 18.79 -6.10 13.81
CA VAL A 152 18.84 -6.60 12.42
C VAL A 152 18.53 -5.44 11.49
N VAL A 153 19.48 -5.11 10.61
CA VAL A 153 19.38 -4.04 9.61
C VAL A 153 18.79 -4.59 8.32
N LEU A 154 19.38 -5.68 7.80
CA LEU A 154 18.90 -6.43 6.63
C LEU A 154 18.99 -7.94 6.91
N SER A 155 18.23 -8.75 6.18
CA SER A 155 18.22 -10.21 6.35
C SER A 155 18.21 -10.95 5.03
N LYS A 156 19.32 -11.67 4.72
CA LYS A 156 19.46 -12.47 3.50
C LYS A 156 18.87 -13.88 3.64
N GLY A 157 19.08 -14.51 4.79
CA GLY A 157 18.74 -15.93 5.02
C GLY A 157 19.26 -16.83 3.89
N SER A 158 18.44 -17.81 3.46
CA SER A 158 18.71 -18.65 2.29
C SER A 158 18.01 -18.14 1.01
N SER A 159 17.37 -16.97 1.05
CA SER A 159 16.54 -16.48 -0.06
C SER A 159 17.37 -16.28 -1.32
N ALA A 160 16.86 -16.69 -2.48
CA ALA A 160 17.48 -16.37 -3.77
C ALA A 160 17.14 -14.94 -4.23
N ALA A 161 16.17 -14.26 -3.64
CA ALA A 161 15.83 -12.89 -4.04
C ALA A 161 16.94 -11.91 -3.64
N ALA A 162 17.13 -10.87 -4.44
CA ALA A 162 17.94 -9.72 -4.04
C ALA A 162 17.12 -8.81 -3.11
N GLN A 163 17.80 -8.13 -2.19
CA GLN A 163 17.24 -7.03 -1.42
C GLN A 163 17.81 -5.72 -1.94
N PHE A 164 17.00 -4.68 -1.93
CA PHE A 164 17.35 -3.38 -2.47
C PHE A 164 17.32 -2.34 -1.37
N ASN A 165 18.33 -1.49 -1.35
CA ASN A 165 18.42 -0.35 -0.46
C ASN A 165 19.32 0.73 -1.06
N LEU A 166 18.98 1.99 -0.84
CA LEU A 166 19.82 3.12 -1.25
C LEU A 166 20.76 3.50 -0.13
N ALA A 167 21.91 4.11 -0.44
CA ALA A 167 22.83 4.54 0.61
C ALA A 167 22.18 5.59 1.53
N LYS A 168 21.57 6.63 0.93
CA LYS A 168 21.06 7.79 1.67
C LYS A 168 19.74 7.52 2.40
N TYR A 169 18.97 6.49 2.06
CA TYR A 169 17.60 6.27 2.53
C TYR A 169 17.32 4.80 2.85
N GLY A 170 16.24 4.51 3.59
CA GLY A 170 15.88 3.13 3.96
C GLY A 170 16.67 2.59 5.17
N PRO A 171 16.79 1.25 5.31
CA PRO A 171 17.54 0.63 6.40
C PRO A 171 18.98 1.13 6.50
N SER A 172 19.44 1.38 7.72
CA SER A 172 20.79 1.84 8.03
C SER A 172 21.19 1.32 9.40
N VAL A 173 22.48 1.47 9.75
CA VAL A 173 22.94 1.18 11.10
C VAL A 173 22.18 2.09 12.07
N SER A 174 21.72 1.50 13.17
CA SER A 174 20.83 2.16 14.12
C SER A 174 21.47 3.41 14.73
N ARG A 175 20.63 4.39 15.08
CA ARG A 175 21.05 5.61 15.79
C ARG A 175 21.65 5.27 17.16
N HIS A 176 22.65 6.04 17.58
CA HIS A 176 23.25 5.97 18.92
C HIS A 176 23.74 7.35 19.37
N ASP A 177 23.55 7.70 20.65
CA ASP A 177 24.01 8.98 21.23
C ASP A 177 23.69 10.22 20.37
N ASN A 178 22.45 10.28 19.87
CA ASN A 178 21.94 11.32 18.99
C ASN A 178 22.61 11.47 17.61
N ALA A 179 23.47 10.53 17.21
CA ALA A 179 24.02 10.46 15.87
C ALA A 179 23.35 9.35 15.04
N PRO A 180 22.93 9.64 13.79
CA PRO A 180 22.54 8.60 12.85
C PRO A 180 23.72 7.65 12.59
N GLY A 181 23.45 6.34 12.47
CA GLY A 181 24.48 5.37 12.18
C GLY A 181 24.90 5.37 10.70
N PRO A 182 26.00 4.68 10.35
CA PRO A 182 26.45 4.54 8.98
C PRO A 182 25.39 4.01 8.01
N MET A 183 25.49 4.48 6.76
CA MET A 183 24.62 4.06 5.67
C MET A 183 24.85 2.61 5.28
N VAL A 184 23.83 2.00 4.68
CA VAL A 184 23.87 0.68 4.05
C VAL A 184 23.24 0.79 2.67
N ALA A 185 23.77 0.09 1.66
CA ALA A 185 23.11 -0.04 0.37
C ALA A 185 23.05 -1.51 -0.06
N ALA A 186 22.08 -1.86 -0.90
CA ALA A 186 21.88 -3.23 -1.36
C ALA A 186 21.27 -3.25 -2.76
N GLY A 187 21.68 -4.21 -3.59
CA GLY A 187 21.13 -4.37 -4.94
C GLY A 187 21.98 -5.30 -5.80
N TRP A 188 21.67 -5.33 -7.10
CA TRP A 188 22.47 -6.05 -8.08
C TRP A 188 23.73 -5.28 -8.42
N VAL A 189 24.84 -5.98 -8.65
CA VAL A 189 26.14 -5.38 -8.98
C VAL A 189 26.29 -5.24 -10.49
N TYR A 190 26.19 -4.01 -11.00
CA TYR A 190 26.28 -3.73 -12.44
C TYR A 190 27.70 -3.41 -12.91
N ALA A 191 28.49 -2.76 -12.07
CA ALA A 191 29.87 -2.42 -12.39
C ALA A 191 30.76 -2.35 -11.15
N LYS A 192 32.07 -2.49 -11.36
CA LYS A 192 33.10 -2.26 -10.34
C LYS A 192 34.38 -1.72 -10.99
N GLY A 193 34.97 -0.71 -10.38
CA GLY A 193 36.30 -0.17 -10.71
C GLY A 193 37.32 -0.53 -9.62
N SER A 194 38.53 0.00 -9.69
CA SER A 194 39.52 -0.15 -8.60
C SER A 194 39.12 0.59 -7.32
N THR A 195 38.32 1.65 -7.46
CA THR A 195 37.89 2.54 -6.35
C THR A 195 36.40 2.79 -6.33
N SER A 196 35.59 2.04 -7.09
CA SER A 196 34.15 2.24 -7.17
C SER A 196 33.36 0.94 -7.33
N VAL A 197 32.09 0.97 -6.94
CA VAL A 197 31.10 -0.09 -7.20
C VAL A 197 29.76 0.53 -7.55
N THR A 198 29.08 -0.05 -8.52
CA THR A 198 27.74 0.37 -8.98
C THR A 198 26.74 -0.72 -8.66
N ILE A 199 25.70 -0.38 -7.89
CA ILE A 199 24.59 -1.27 -7.57
C ILE A 199 23.24 -0.63 -7.84
N GLY A 200 22.21 -1.44 -8.05
CA GLY A 200 20.84 -0.94 -8.22
C GLY A 200 19.84 -2.03 -8.57
N ASP A 201 18.65 -1.61 -9.02
CA ASP A 201 17.68 -2.50 -9.64
C ASP A 201 17.94 -2.69 -11.16
N GLY A 202 18.69 -1.78 -11.80
CA GLY A 202 18.95 -1.84 -13.23
C GLY A 202 17.70 -1.74 -14.10
N ARG A 203 16.76 -0.92 -13.67
CA ARG A 203 15.79 -0.30 -14.57
C ARG A 203 16.54 0.62 -15.55
N VAL A 204 16.49 0.30 -16.84
CA VAL A 204 17.02 1.16 -17.90
C VAL A 204 15.91 1.49 -18.90
N VAL A 205 15.76 2.76 -19.21
CA VAL A 205 14.79 3.25 -20.20
C VAL A 205 15.51 3.94 -21.35
N THR A 206 15.28 3.44 -22.56
CA THR A 206 15.99 3.85 -23.78
C THR A 206 15.15 4.71 -24.71
N ALA A 207 13.81 4.67 -24.59
CA ALA A 207 12.87 5.47 -25.36
C ALA A 207 11.64 5.84 -24.51
N ASP A 208 10.89 6.87 -24.91
CA ASP A 208 9.57 7.14 -24.32
C ASP A 208 8.49 6.20 -24.86
N GLN A 209 7.27 6.36 -24.37
CA GLN A 209 6.15 5.48 -24.70
C GLN A 209 5.73 5.55 -26.18
N ALA A 210 6.06 6.64 -26.89
CA ALA A 210 5.87 6.77 -28.34
C ALA A 210 7.02 6.14 -29.16
N GLY A 211 8.02 5.52 -28.51
CA GLY A 211 9.16 4.88 -29.16
C GLY A 211 10.29 5.85 -29.52
N ARG A 212 10.24 7.12 -29.09
CA ARG A 212 11.29 8.10 -29.42
C ARG A 212 12.48 7.93 -28.48
N PRO A 213 13.70 7.65 -28.98
CA PRO A 213 14.86 7.35 -28.14
C PRO A 213 15.24 8.53 -27.24
N TYR A 214 15.80 8.23 -26.08
CA TYR A 214 16.51 9.22 -25.27
C TYR A 214 17.94 9.39 -25.80
N THR A 215 18.48 10.60 -25.72
CA THR A 215 19.87 10.89 -26.10
C THR A 215 20.86 10.03 -25.31
N SER A 216 20.50 9.66 -24.09
CA SER A 216 21.24 8.70 -23.28
C SER A 216 20.23 7.82 -22.53
N PRO A 217 20.47 6.50 -22.40
CA PRO A 217 19.62 5.64 -21.59
C PRO A 217 19.49 6.17 -20.16
N VAL A 218 18.27 6.23 -19.66
CA VAL A 218 17.98 6.64 -18.29
C VAL A 218 18.10 5.41 -17.41
N LYS A 219 19.15 5.34 -16.60
CA LYS A 219 19.27 4.33 -15.55
C LYS A 219 18.56 4.82 -14.30
N ARG A 220 17.54 4.10 -13.85
CA ARG A 220 16.80 4.41 -12.63
C ARG A 220 17.26 3.48 -11.51
N TYR A 221 17.17 4.00 -10.28
CA TYR A 221 17.48 3.27 -9.04
C TYR A 221 18.85 2.57 -9.06
N GLU A 222 19.83 3.19 -9.74
CA GLU A 222 21.23 2.78 -9.79
C GLU A 222 22.10 3.87 -9.15
N GLU A 223 23.03 3.46 -8.29
CA GLU A 223 23.96 4.36 -7.60
C GLU A 223 25.39 3.82 -7.71
N THR A 224 26.35 4.72 -7.90
CA THR A 224 27.78 4.40 -7.93
C THR A 224 28.46 5.02 -6.72
N TYR A 225 29.17 4.21 -5.96
CA TYR A 225 29.80 4.61 -4.71
C TYR A 225 31.32 4.48 -4.77
N SER A 226 32.00 5.34 -4.01
CA SER A 226 33.45 5.28 -3.82
C SER A 226 33.81 4.23 -2.77
N LEU A 227 34.91 3.52 -2.98
CA LEU A 227 35.44 2.53 -2.04
C LEU A 227 36.50 3.13 -1.12
N ALA A 228 36.53 2.70 0.14
CA ALA A 228 37.66 2.96 1.02
C ALA A 228 38.89 2.20 0.51
N PRO A 229 40.12 2.73 0.68
CA PRO A 229 41.35 2.06 0.22
C PRO A 229 41.55 0.66 0.81
N ASP A 230 41.02 0.42 2.01
CA ASP A 230 41.15 -0.82 2.78
C ASP A 230 39.84 -1.64 2.88
N VAL A 231 38.88 -1.36 1.98
CA VAL A 231 37.57 -2.01 1.90
C VAL A 231 37.67 -3.54 2.03
N LYS A 232 36.85 -4.12 2.92
CA LYS A 232 36.75 -5.57 3.07
C LYS A 232 35.71 -6.14 2.12
N VAL A 233 36.07 -7.19 1.41
CA VAL A 233 35.16 -7.89 0.49
C VAL A 233 35.01 -9.32 0.97
N PHE A 234 33.77 -9.81 1.02
CA PHE A 234 33.43 -11.15 1.49
C PHE A 234 32.56 -11.86 0.47
N ASN A 235 32.88 -13.14 0.23
CA ASN A 235 31.98 -14.06 -0.45
C ASN A 235 31.13 -14.76 0.62
N VAL A 236 29.82 -14.55 0.57
CA VAL A 236 28.87 -15.13 1.51
C VAL A 236 28.13 -16.26 0.82
N ASN A 237 28.39 -17.49 1.25
CA ASN A 237 27.71 -18.65 0.72
C ASN A 237 26.38 -18.86 1.44
N THR A 238 25.27 -18.47 0.82
CA THR A 238 23.94 -18.53 1.42
C THR A 238 23.33 -19.94 1.42
N ALA A 239 23.93 -20.89 0.67
CA ALA A 239 23.57 -22.30 0.73
C ALA A 239 24.26 -23.01 1.91
N ASP A 240 25.46 -22.55 2.29
CA ASP A 240 26.24 -23.06 3.42
C ASP A 240 27.15 -21.96 3.96
N TYR A 241 26.66 -21.26 4.98
CA TYR A 241 27.36 -20.09 5.53
C TYR A 241 28.74 -20.41 6.12
N SER A 242 29.01 -21.66 6.49
CA SER A 242 30.33 -22.10 6.97
C SER A 242 31.42 -21.99 5.90
N LYS A 243 31.03 -21.95 4.62
CA LYS A 243 31.91 -21.76 3.46
C LYS A 243 32.10 -20.29 3.07
N SER A 244 31.55 -19.35 3.83
CA SER A 244 31.77 -17.92 3.60
C SER A 244 33.22 -17.55 3.93
N ALA A 245 33.81 -16.65 3.15
CA ALA A 245 35.22 -16.29 3.31
C ALA A 245 35.53 -14.84 2.89
N VAL A 246 36.70 -14.35 3.32
CA VAL A 246 37.31 -13.13 2.77
C VAL A 246 37.54 -13.35 1.27
N SER A 247 37.27 -12.30 0.49
CA SER A 247 37.40 -12.29 -0.96
C SER A 247 38.05 -10.99 -1.42
N THR A 248 38.05 -10.75 -2.73
CA THR A 248 38.60 -9.55 -3.35
C THR A 248 37.58 -8.91 -4.27
N LEU A 249 37.74 -7.61 -4.51
CA LEU A 249 36.95 -6.90 -5.51
C LEU A 249 37.13 -7.49 -6.92
N ALA A 250 38.29 -8.08 -7.22
CA ALA A 250 38.52 -8.76 -8.49
C ALA A 250 37.63 -10.01 -8.65
N ALA A 251 37.45 -10.78 -7.58
CA ALA A 251 36.67 -12.03 -7.56
C ALA A 251 35.15 -11.83 -7.51
N MET A 252 34.65 -10.64 -7.13
CA MET A 252 33.22 -10.34 -7.09
C MET A 252 32.63 -10.29 -8.51
N PRO A 253 31.63 -11.13 -8.85
CA PRO A 253 31.01 -11.08 -10.17
C PRO A 253 30.25 -9.76 -10.42
N VAL A 254 29.97 -9.46 -11.68
CA VAL A 254 29.09 -8.34 -12.10
C VAL A 254 28.02 -8.87 -13.05
N VAL A 255 26.88 -8.18 -13.11
CA VAL A 255 25.76 -8.45 -14.02
C VAL A 255 25.63 -7.25 -14.95
N PRO A 256 26.46 -7.14 -16.00
CA PRO A 256 26.46 -5.94 -16.84
C PRO A 256 25.24 -5.86 -17.76
N ASN A 257 24.52 -6.98 -17.96
CA ASN A 257 23.30 -7.01 -18.76
C ASN A 257 22.10 -6.63 -17.90
N TYR A 258 21.47 -5.52 -18.26
CA TYR A 258 20.27 -5.00 -17.61
C TYR A 258 19.00 -5.77 -17.98
N ASP A 259 19.03 -6.55 -19.06
CA ASP A 259 17.91 -7.38 -19.47
C ASP A 259 17.54 -8.37 -18.38
N TYR A 260 16.30 -8.30 -17.91
CA TYR A 260 15.74 -9.17 -16.88
C TYR A 260 15.67 -10.63 -17.30
N ALA A 261 15.80 -10.94 -18.61
CA ALA A 261 16.09 -12.26 -19.13
C ALA A 261 17.34 -12.92 -18.50
N THR A 262 18.32 -12.09 -18.08
CA THR A 262 19.48 -12.55 -17.30
C THR A 262 19.04 -12.79 -15.85
N THR A 263 18.55 -14.00 -15.57
CA THR A 263 17.96 -14.33 -14.27
C THR A 263 18.98 -14.53 -13.16
N SER A 264 20.16 -15.09 -13.45
CA SER A 264 21.25 -15.22 -12.48
C SER A 264 21.97 -13.88 -12.31
N ARG A 265 21.79 -13.24 -11.15
CA ARG A 265 22.28 -11.88 -10.88
C ARG A 265 23.08 -11.80 -9.58
N GLN A 266 24.31 -11.29 -9.66
CA GLN A 266 25.11 -10.97 -8.50
C GLN A 266 24.46 -9.87 -7.67
N ALA A 267 24.13 -10.17 -6.42
CA ALA A 267 23.68 -9.21 -5.42
C ALA A 267 24.76 -8.96 -4.37
N ALA A 268 24.74 -7.78 -3.76
CA ALA A 268 25.62 -7.42 -2.66
C ALA A 268 24.96 -6.48 -1.65
N TYR A 269 25.46 -6.51 -0.41
CA TYR A 269 25.27 -5.45 0.59
C TYR A 269 26.56 -4.64 0.72
N LEU A 270 26.40 -3.33 0.93
CA LEU A 270 27.49 -2.36 1.09
C LEU A 270 27.31 -1.63 2.43
N LEU A 271 28.38 -1.52 3.22
CA LEU A 271 28.43 -0.71 4.44
C LEU A 271 29.33 0.50 4.21
N PHE A 272 28.91 1.67 4.68
CA PHE A 272 29.65 2.92 4.55
C PHE A 272 30.38 3.29 5.85
N ASP A 273 31.37 4.17 5.77
CA ASP A 273 32.04 4.79 6.94
C ASP A 273 31.27 5.97 7.55
N GLN A 274 30.39 6.60 6.77
CA GLN A 274 29.61 7.76 7.17
C GLN A 274 28.10 7.49 7.15
N ASN A 275 27.36 8.34 7.87
CA ASN A 275 25.91 8.40 7.83
C ASN A 275 25.40 9.33 6.71
N TYR A 276 24.08 9.43 6.59
CA TYR A 276 23.42 10.18 5.51
C TYR A 276 23.73 11.69 5.49
N LEU A 277 24.20 12.27 6.60
CA LEU A 277 24.55 13.70 6.67
C LEU A 277 25.85 14.02 5.91
N GLN A 278 26.68 13.02 5.64
CA GLN A 278 27.93 13.14 4.88
C GLN A 278 27.94 12.18 3.67
N ALA A 279 26.76 11.90 3.10
CA ALA A 279 26.60 10.90 2.05
C ALA A 279 27.55 11.11 0.85
N ASP A 280 27.74 12.35 0.42
CA ASP A 280 28.60 12.70 -0.73
C ASP A 280 30.09 12.41 -0.50
N LYS A 281 30.51 12.25 0.76
CA LYS A 281 31.89 11.92 1.16
C LYS A 281 32.05 10.49 1.64
N ALA A 282 30.94 9.77 1.78
CA ALA A 282 30.91 8.44 2.33
C ALA A 282 31.64 7.46 1.40
N ARG A 283 32.35 6.51 2.00
CA ARG A 283 33.08 5.45 1.31
C ARG A 283 32.62 4.10 1.82
N VAL A 284 32.52 3.14 0.91
CA VAL A 284 32.19 1.75 1.24
C VAL A 284 33.39 1.11 1.94
N THR A 285 33.16 0.58 3.15
CA THR A 285 34.18 -0.08 3.99
C THR A 285 34.05 -1.59 4.04
N ALA A 286 32.86 -2.13 3.76
CA ALA A 286 32.65 -3.57 3.63
C ALA A 286 31.64 -3.89 2.51
N ILE A 287 31.89 -4.99 1.81
CA ILE A 287 31.05 -5.55 0.74
C ILE A 287 30.81 -7.02 1.03
N TRP A 288 29.54 -7.44 1.06
CA TRP A 288 29.15 -8.84 1.11
C TRP A 288 28.42 -9.20 -0.17
N TYR A 289 29.05 -9.98 -1.06
CA TYR A 289 28.38 -10.50 -2.24
C TYR A 289 27.98 -11.96 -2.01
N PHE A 290 26.80 -12.34 -2.52
CA PHE A 290 26.17 -13.61 -2.18
C PHE A 290 26.37 -14.67 -3.26
N THR A 291 26.67 -15.91 -2.84
CA THR A 291 26.71 -17.11 -3.68
C THR A 291 25.80 -18.21 -3.11
N PRO A 292 25.03 -18.95 -3.93
CA PRO A 292 24.80 -18.72 -5.36
C PRO A 292 24.20 -17.32 -5.64
N GLN A 293 24.32 -16.87 -6.88
CA GLN A 293 23.77 -15.58 -7.31
C GLN A 293 22.26 -15.53 -7.06
N SER A 294 21.75 -14.32 -6.83
CA SER A 294 20.32 -14.08 -6.70
C SER A 294 19.60 -14.33 -8.03
N THR A 295 18.32 -14.67 -7.97
CA THR A 295 17.52 -14.97 -9.16
C THR A 295 16.48 -13.88 -9.39
N ALA A 296 16.50 -13.26 -10.58
CA ALA A 296 15.41 -12.43 -11.08
C ALA A 296 14.30 -13.28 -11.71
N ASP A 297 13.10 -12.73 -11.84
CA ASP A 297 11.92 -13.45 -12.32
C ASP A 297 11.88 -13.66 -13.84
N GLY A 298 12.85 -13.11 -14.57
CA GLY A 298 12.96 -13.25 -16.02
C GLY A 298 12.02 -12.34 -16.81
N LYS A 299 11.24 -11.48 -16.15
CA LYS A 299 10.18 -10.72 -16.80
C LYS A 299 10.59 -9.27 -17.09
N PRO A 300 10.12 -8.71 -18.21
CA PRO A 300 10.34 -7.30 -18.52
C PRO A 300 9.64 -6.38 -17.51
N VAL A 301 10.30 -5.27 -17.19
CA VAL A 301 9.76 -4.18 -16.39
C VAL A 301 9.35 -3.04 -17.31
N TRP A 302 8.27 -2.32 -17.00
CA TRP A 302 7.72 -1.22 -17.81
C TRP A 302 7.43 0.01 -16.95
N ASP A 303 7.34 1.20 -17.56
CA ASP A 303 6.94 2.40 -16.80
C ASP A 303 5.43 2.44 -16.59
N VAL A 304 4.68 1.78 -17.47
CA VAL A 304 3.23 1.60 -17.36
C VAL A 304 2.89 0.26 -16.68
N PRO A 305 1.69 0.12 -16.10
CA PRO A 305 1.22 -1.14 -15.55
C PRO A 305 1.34 -2.32 -16.54
N SER A 306 1.52 -3.55 -16.01
CA SER A 306 1.41 -4.74 -16.87
C SER A 306 0.04 -4.81 -17.53
N ASN A 307 0.02 -5.39 -18.73
CA ASN A 307 -1.17 -5.48 -19.56
C ASN A 307 -1.79 -4.13 -19.96
N SER A 308 -1.03 -3.03 -19.82
CA SER A 308 -1.44 -1.74 -20.35
C SER A 308 -1.55 -1.79 -21.88
N PRO A 309 -2.60 -1.23 -22.50
CA PRO A 309 -2.72 -1.11 -23.95
C PRO A 309 -1.55 -0.37 -24.60
N MET A 310 -0.84 0.48 -23.85
CA MET A 310 0.36 1.17 -24.33
C MET A 310 1.54 0.24 -24.64
N LEU A 311 1.44 -1.05 -24.28
CA LEU A 311 2.44 -2.08 -24.57
C LEU A 311 2.12 -2.87 -25.86
N ALA A 312 0.96 -2.64 -26.49
CA ALA A 312 0.49 -3.44 -27.61
C ALA A 312 1.39 -3.38 -28.85
N ASP A 313 2.10 -2.27 -29.05
CA ASP A 313 3.02 -2.03 -30.15
C ASP A 313 4.48 -2.40 -29.83
N LYS A 314 4.76 -2.90 -28.61
CA LYS A 314 6.14 -3.16 -28.15
C LYS A 314 6.71 -4.50 -28.61
N GLY A 315 5.91 -5.30 -29.30
CA GLY A 315 6.32 -6.59 -29.86
C GLY A 315 6.27 -7.75 -28.85
N THR A 316 7.19 -8.70 -29.02
CA THR A 316 7.21 -9.97 -28.31
C THR A 316 8.47 -10.11 -27.46
N ASP A 317 8.29 -10.60 -26.24
CA ASP A 317 9.38 -10.93 -25.35
C ASP A 317 10.18 -12.13 -25.88
N PRO A 318 11.50 -11.99 -26.08
CA PRO A 318 12.31 -13.05 -26.68
C PRO A 318 12.50 -14.26 -25.77
N VAL A 319 12.25 -14.15 -24.46
CA VAL A 319 12.40 -15.24 -23.50
C VAL A 319 11.15 -16.12 -23.44
N SER A 320 9.98 -15.49 -23.22
CA SER A 320 8.71 -16.20 -23.06
C SER A 320 8.00 -16.46 -24.40
N GLY A 321 8.35 -15.74 -25.47
CA GLY A 321 7.63 -15.76 -26.74
C GLY A 321 6.26 -15.08 -26.71
N GLN A 322 5.89 -14.41 -25.60
CA GLN A 322 4.61 -13.73 -25.44
C GLN A 322 4.69 -12.27 -25.88
N ALA A 323 3.62 -11.74 -26.46
CA ALA A 323 3.50 -10.29 -26.68
C ALA A 323 3.65 -9.55 -25.34
N TYR A 324 4.38 -8.42 -25.30
CA TYR A 324 4.64 -7.71 -24.04
C TYR A 324 3.37 -7.27 -23.32
N VAL A 325 2.34 -6.88 -24.06
CA VAL A 325 1.01 -6.55 -23.52
C VAL A 325 0.32 -7.73 -22.82
N ASN A 326 0.75 -8.97 -23.05
CA ASN A 326 0.19 -10.16 -22.41
C ASN A 326 0.98 -10.60 -21.17
N ILE A 327 2.15 -10.00 -20.90
CA ILE A 327 3.01 -10.38 -19.79
C ILE A 327 2.58 -9.68 -18.50
N ASN A 328 2.11 -10.47 -17.54
CA ASN A 328 1.90 -9.99 -16.19
C ASN A 328 3.19 -10.12 -15.37
N ALA A 329 3.77 -8.97 -14.97
CA ALA A 329 4.97 -8.94 -14.14
C ALA A 329 4.72 -9.57 -12.77
N THR A 330 5.79 -10.00 -12.11
CA THR A 330 5.68 -10.63 -10.79
C THR A 330 5.36 -9.59 -9.73
N SER A 331 4.62 -9.98 -8.68
CA SER A 331 4.31 -9.08 -7.57
C SER A 331 5.60 -8.56 -6.89
N PRO A 332 5.62 -7.29 -6.45
CA PRO A 332 6.74 -6.70 -5.69
C PRO A 332 7.14 -7.48 -4.43
N THR A 333 6.23 -8.26 -3.85
CA THR A 333 6.54 -9.14 -2.72
C THR A 333 7.66 -10.14 -3.06
N THR A 334 7.69 -10.62 -4.31
CA THR A 334 8.69 -11.60 -4.78
C THR A 334 9.77 -10.93 -5.63
N ALA A 335 9.41 -9.91 -6.41
CA ALA A 335 10.30 -9.18 -7.31
C ALA A 335 10.14 -7.66 -7.08
N PRO A 336 10.79 -7.07 -6.06
CA PRO A 336 10.53 -5.68 -5.66
C PRO A 336 10.68 -4.64 -6.78
N TYR A 337 11.55 -4.91 -7.75
CA TYR A 337 11.84 -4.07 -8.93
C TYR A 337 10.80 -4.18 -10.05
N ALA A 338 9.94 -5.21 -10.04
CA ALA A 338 9.11 -5.58 -11.19
C ALA A 338 8.04 -4.53 -11.54
N ARG A 339 7.75 -3.63 -10.60
CA ARG A 339 6.73 -2.58 -10.73
C ARG A 339 7.31 -1.16 -10.73
N SER A 340 8.63 -0.99 -10.82
CA SER A 340 9.23 0.33 -10.70
C SER A 340 8.78 1.31 -11.78
N THR A 341 8.43 2.54 -11.39
CA THR A 341 8.10 3.62 -12.33
C THR A 341 8.54 4.97 -11.80
N GLU A 342 8.82 5.87 -12.72
CA GLU A 342 9.28 7.20 -12.38
C GLU A 342 8.17 8.04 -11.72
N PRO A 343 8.54 8.92 -10.77
CA PRO A 343 7.60 9.81 -10.12
C PRO A 343 7.21 10.97 -11.04
N PHE A 344 6.15 11.68 -10.70
CA PHE A 344 5.75 12.88 -11.42
C PHE A 344 4.97 13.88 -10.57
N GLU A 345 5.04 15.14 -10.97
CA GLU A 345 4.26 16.23 -10.39
C GLU A 345 2.87 16.27 -11.01
N ILE A 346 1.82 16.27 -10.16
CA ILE A 346 0.41 16.35 -10.58
C ILE A 346 -0.06 17.81 -10.51
N VAL A 347 0.10 18.43 -9.35
CA VAL A 347 -0.15 19.86 -9.13
C VAL A 347 1.14 20.52 -8.73
N LYS A 348 1.49 21.58 -9.45
CA LYS A 348 2.80 22.24 -9.34
C LYS A 348 3.17 22.56 -7.91
N ASN A 349 4.34 22.08 -7.47
CA ASN A 349 4.90 22.27 -6.13
C ASN A 349 4.07 21.72 -4.95
N THR A 350 2.91 21.10 -5.18
CA THR A 350 1.93 20.80 -4.13
C THR A 350 1.51 19.34 -4.07
N MET A 351 1.29 18.66 -5.20
CA MET A 351 0.87 17.25 -5.23
C MET A 351 1.69 16.45 -6.22
N TYR A 352 2.20 15.31 -5.76
CA TYR A 352 3.08 14.44 -6.52
C TYR A 352 2.66 12.99 -6.44
N PHE A 353 2.90 12.24 -7.51
CA PHE A 353 2.89 10.79 -7.51
C PHE A 353 4.29 10.26 -7.18
N VAL A 354 4.39 9.39 -6.19
CA VAL A 354 5.64 8.79 -5.69
C VAL A 354 5.56 7.26 -5.55
N GLY A 355 4.45 6.66 -5.99
CA GLY A 355 4.23 5.21 -5.98
C GLY A 355 4.98 4.45 -7.07
N ASP A 356 4.53 3.23 -7.34
CA ASP A 356 5.04 2.35 -8.39
C ASP A 356 3.96 2.12 -9.49
N ASN A 357 4.21 1.27 -10.50
CA ASN A 357 3.25 1.00 -11.57
C ASN A 357 2.19 -0.06 -11.21
N GLU A 358 2.04 -0.42 -9.94
CA GLU A 358 0.96 -1.27 -9.39
C GLU A 358 0.20 -0.55 -8.26
N VAL A 359 0.89 -0.02 -7.24
CA VAL A 359 0.33 0.73 -6.11
C VAL A 359 0.75 2.19 -6.18
N ALA A 360 -0.25 3.06 -6.16
CA ALA A 360 -0.07 4.49 -6.09
C ALA A 360 0.26 4.94 -4.66
N SER A 361 1.14 5.93 -4.56
CA SER A 361 1.39 6.68 -3.32
C SER A 361 1.56 8.13 -3.71
N TYR A 362 1.05 9.03 -2.86
CA TYR A 362 1.02 10.46 -3.15
C TYR A 362 1.77 11.24 -2.08
N LEU A 363 2.42 12.32 -2.50
CA LEU A 363 3.01 13.31 -1.61
C LEU A 363 2.24 14.63 -1.75
N LEU A 364 1.71 15.13 -0.64
CA LEU A 364 1.05 16.43 -0.55
C LEU A 364 1.93 17.37 0.27
N VAL A 365 2.27 18.52 -0.30
CA VAL A 365 3.11 19.53 0.32
C VAL A 365 2.21 20.68 0.74
N ALA A 366 1.81 20.61 2.00
CA ALA A 366 0.86 21.51 2.59
C ALA A 366 1.58 22.72 3.23
N ASP A 367 1.04 23.89 2.98
CA ASP A 367 1.48 25.20 3.46
C ASP A 367 0.26 25.94 3.99
N MET A 368 0.28 26.25 5.29
CA MET A 368 -0.79 26.96 6.00
C MET A 368 -0.92 28.43 5.58
N GLY A 369 0.10 28.97 4.90
CA GLY A 369 0.20 30.35 4.48
C GLY A 369 0.68 31.29 5.59
N THR A 370 1.18 30.75 6.71
CA THR A 370 1.71 31.55 7.82
C THR A 370 3.05 32.16 7.41
N PRO A 371 3.17 33.50 7.28
CA PRO A 371 4.37 34.11 6.73
C PRO A 371 5.62 33.81 7.57
N ASN A 372 6.62 33.17 6.94
CA ASN A 372 7.92 32.82 7.53
C ASN A 372 7.86 31.80 8.69
N ASP A 373 6.78 31.01 8.81
CA ASP A 373 6.68 29.94 9.80
C ASP A 373 6.51 28.58 9.13
N PRO A 374 7.58 27.82 8.89
CA PRO A 374 7.49 26.48 8.30
C PRO A 374 7.12 25.40 9.32
N SER A 375 6.77 25.76 10.57
CA SER A 375 6.49 24.77 11.62
C SER A 375 5.10 24.16 11.53
N ASP A 376 4.16 24.84 10.87
CA ASP A 376 2.80 24.36 10.61
C ASP A 376 2.64 23.68 9.24
N ASP A 377 3.60 23.86 8.32
CA ASP A 377 3.71 23.12 7.07
C ASP A 377 3.74 21.59 7.29
N LYS A 378 3.19 20.87 6.31
CA LYS A 378 3.16 19.40 6.31
C LYS A 378 3.66 18.85 4.99
N VAL A 379 4.33 17.70 5.08
CA VAL A 379 4.58 16.86 3.92
C VAL A 379 3.91 15.53 4.21
N ILE A 380 2.72 15.37 3.64
CA ILE A 380 1.82 14.24 3.91
C ILE A 380 2.03 13.19 2.83
N LYS A 381 2.42 11.99 3.23
CA LYS A 381 2.50 10.83 2.33
C LYS A 381 1.23 9.99 2.49
N VAL A 382 0.49 9.80 1.41
CA VAL A 382 -0.70 8.93 1.38
C VAL A 382 -0.29 7.55 0.86
N ASP A 383 -0.57 6.53 1.68
CA ASP A 383 -0.10 5.15 1.57
C ASP A 383 1.43 5.02 1.45
N ALA A 384 1.93 3.81 1.65
CA ALA A 384 3.35 3.49 1.78
C ALA A 384 3.82 2.38 0.83
N GLY A 385 2.96 1.84 -0.03
CA GLY A 385 3.36 0.85 -1.03
C GLY A 385 3.83 -0.49 -0.43
N TRP A 386 4.35 -1.36 -1.30
CA TRP A 386 4.76 -2.73 -0.96
C TRP A 386 5.96 -2.86 -0.02
N PRO A 387 6.00 -3.92 0.81
CA PRO A 387 7.21 -4.28 1.57
C PRO A 387 8.39 -4.51 0.63
N ASN A 388 9.61 -4.27 1.12
CA ASN A 388 10.87 -4.41 0.37
C ASN A 388 11.04 -3.50 -0.87
N SER A 389 10.09 -2.61 -1.15
CA SER A 389 10.13 -1.68 -2.29
C SER A 389 10.46 -0.23 -1.87
N GLY A 390 10.76 0.00 -0.58
CA GLY A 390 11.05 1.32 0.00
C GLY A 390 12.07 2.12 -0.79
N TYR A 391 13.16 1.47 -1.24
CA TYR A 391 14.21 2.10 -2.04
C TYR A 391 13.69 2.89 -3.25
N GLN A 392 12.64 2.40 -3.94
CA GLN A 392 12.04 3.08 -5.08
C GLN A 392 11.25 4.30 -4.64
N TYR A 393 10.43 4.18 -3.59
CA TYR A 393 9.64 5.30 -3.08
C TYR A 393 10.53 6.42 -2.57
N TRP A 394 11.64 6.09 -1.89
CA TRP A 394 12.62 7.08 -1.46
C TRP A 394 13.29 7.76 -2.65
N LYS A 395 13.72 6.98 -3.65
CA LYS A 395 14.29 7.56 -4.87
C LYS A 395 13.29 8.42 -5.62
N ASN A 396 12.03 8.02 -5.65
CA ASN A 396 10.96 8.73 -6.31
C ASN A 396 10.75 10.11 -5.66
N ILE A 397 10.75 10.19 -4.33
CA ILE A 397 10.69 11.48 -3.62
C ILE A 397 11.97 12.31 -3.90
N GLU A 398 13.15 11.69 -3.91
CA GLU A 398 14.41 12.37 -4.22
C GLU A 398 14.46 12.92 -5.66
N LEU A 399 13.99 12.16 -6.65
CA LEU A 399 13.94 12.57 -8.06
C LEU A 399 13.02 13.77 -8.30
N LEU A 400 12.05 14.00 -7.41
CA LEU A 400 11.22 15.21 -7.39
C LEU A 400 11.86 16.36 -6.61
N GLY A 401 13.14 16.24 -6.22
CA GLY A 401 13.89 17.26 -5.51
C GLY A 401 13.57 17.35 -4.02
N ARG A 402 13.01 16.31 -3.41
CA ARG A 402 12.61 16.31 -1.99
C ARG A 402 13.36 15.24 -1.20
N ASP A 403 13.63 15.52 0.06
CA ASP A 403 14.15 14.50 0.97
C ASP A 403 12.97 13.64 1.48
N PRO A 404 12.99 12.29 1.33
CA PRO A 404 12.07 11.38 2.01
C PRO A 404 11.86 11.65 3.50
N ARG A 405 12.85 12.24 4.18
CA ARG A 405 12.80 12.65 5.59
C ARG A 405 12.15 14.02 5.82
N SER A 406 11.62 14.64 4.78
CA SER A 406 10.75 15.83 4.92
C SER A 406 9.32 15.45 5.27
N VAL A 407 8.92 14.20 5.04
CA VAL A 407 7.58 13.69 5.39
C VAL A 407 7.32 13.94 6.87
N THR A 408 6.16 14.52 7.18
CA THR A 408 5.71 14.80 8.55
C THR A 408 4.66 13.80 9.00
N ASP A 409 3.88 13.27 8.05
CA ASP A 409 2.71 12.44 8.29
C ASP A 409 2.61 11.33 7.23
N ILE A 410 2.27 10.12 7.66
CA ILE A 410 1.83 9.02 6.79
C ILE A 410 0.34 8.79 7.02
N TRP A 411 -0.44 8.78 5.95
CA TRP A 411 -1.88 8.55 5.97
C TRP A 411 -2.18 7.24 5.25
N LEU A 412 -2.54 6.20 6.03
CA LEU A 412 -2.93 4.91 5.50
C LEU A 412 -4.42 4.87 5.18
N THR A 413 -4.74 4.31 4.03
CA THR A 413 -6.13 4.24 3.56
C THR A 413 -6.83 2.95 3.98
N HIS A 414 -6.09 1.85 4.09
CA HIS A 414 -6.57 0.56 4.58
C HIS A 414 -5.44 -0.38 5.03
N GLY A 415 -5.82 -1.48 5.68
CA GLY A 415 -4.92 -2.43 6.35
C GLY A 415 -4.34 -3.56 5.51
N HIS A 416 -4.06 -3.37 4.21
CA HIS A 416 -3.34 -4.36 3.39
C HIS A 416 -1.88 -4.00 3.13
N SER A 417 -1.03 -5.02 3.05
CA SER A 417 0.44 -4.88 3.10
C SER A 417 1.02 -4.14 1.91
N ASP A 418 0.34 -4.15 0.78
CA ASP A 418 0.67 -3.35 -0.39
C ASP A 418 0.47 -1.84 -0.17
N HIS A 419 -0.25 -1.43 0.87
CA HIS A 419 -0.46 -0.01 1.21
C HIS A 419 0.26 0.44 2.48
N TYR A 420 0.58 -0.46 3.42
CA TYR A 420 1.39 -0.12 4.60
C TYR A 420 2.83 -0.65 4.58
N GLY A 421 3.22 -1.38 3.53
CA GLY A 421 4.37 -2.27 3.54
C GLY A 421 5.72 -1.63 3.87
N THR A 422 5.90 -0.33 3.59
CA THR A 422 7.13 0.41 3.96
C THR A 422 6.99 1.32 5.17
N VAL A 423 5.85 1.31 5.87
CA VAL A 423 5.61 2.16 7.06
C VAL A 423 6.68 1.93 8.12
N VAL A 424 6.96 0.68 8.49
CA VAL A 424 7.96 0.37 9.53
C VAL A 424 9.35 0.81 9.10
N GLU A 425 9.69 0.65 7.81
CA GLU A 425 10.95 1.14 7.25
C GLU A 425 11.06 2.66 7.34
N GLN A 426 10.00 3.39 6.95
CA GLN A 426 9.96 4.84 7.02
C GLN A 426 10.04 5.35 8.45
N LEU A 427 9.28 4.77 9.39
CA LEU A 427 9.33 5.11 10.82
C LEU A 427 10.76 4.96 11.36
N LYS A 428 11.44 3.85 11.04
CA LYS A 428 12.83 3.63 11.45
C LYS A 428 13.79 4.65 10.82
N MET A 429 13.63 4.96 9.54
CA MET A 429 14.44 5.99 8.87
C MET A 429 14.28 7.36 9.55
N MET A 430 13.05 7.70 9.93
CA MET A 430 12.70 8.94 10.61
C MET A 430 13.23 8.99 12.05
N ASP A 431 13.10 7.91 12.81
CA ASP A 431 13.67 7.76 14.15
C ASP A 431 15.20 7.86 14.11
N ALA A 432 15.85 7.23 13.11
CA ALA A 432 17.30 7.31 12.91
C ALA A 432 17.76 8.76 12.65
N ALA A 433 16.95 9.53 11.91
CA ALA A 433 17.16 10.95 11.69
C ALA A 433 16.83 11.83 12.90
N GLY A 434 16.19 11.29 13.95
CA GLY A 434 15.72 12.06 15.10
C GLY A 434 14.50 12.93 14.80
N LYS A 435 13.70 12.53 13.80
CA LYS A 435 12.52 13.26 13.31
C LYS A 435 11.29 12.36 13.33
N PRO A 436 10.70 12.03 14.49
CA PRO A 436 9.50 11.20 14.52
C PRO A 436 8.37 11.85 13.70
N ILE A 437 7.57 11.02 13.02
CA ILE A 437 6.45 11.42 12.19
C ILE A 437 5.14 10.89 12.74
N LYS A 438 4.03 11.50 12.35
CA LYS A 438 2.69 11.02 12.69
C LYS A 438 2.27 9.88 11.75
N LEU A 439 1.58 8.89 12.31
CA LEU A 439 0.99 7.79 11.55
C LEU A 439 -0.52 7.78 11.77
N TRP A 440 -1.24 8.03 10.69
CA TRP A 440 -2.69 8.06 10.62
C TRP A 440 -3.21 6.78 9.96
N ALA A 441 -4.28 6.22 10.51
CA ALA A 441 -4.99 5.08 9.94
C ALA A 441 -6.46 5.09 10.39
N SER A 442 -7.30 4.26 9.77
CA SER A 442 -8.64 4.02 10.29
C SER A 442 -8.57 3.21 11.58
N LYS A 443 -9.39 3.60 12.56
CA LYS A 443 -9.49 2.86 13.82
C LYS A 443 -9.97 1.44 13.59
N GLU A 444 -10.79 1.24 12.58
CA GLU A 444 -11.44 0.00 12.24
C GLU A 444 -10.46 -1.03 11.65
N ASP A 445 -9.46 -0.62 10.86
CA ASP A 445 -8.43 -1.56 10.38
C ASP A 445 -7.34 -1.81 11.40
N VAL A 446 -7.03 -0.82 12.25
CA VAL A 446 -6.12 -1.03 13.37
C VAL A 446 -6.83 -1.85 14.44
N THR A 447 -7.76 -1.28 15.18
CA THR A 447 -8.30 -1.89 16.41
C THR A 447 -9.50 -2.82 16.19
N GLY A 448 -10.17 -2.76 15.04
CA GLY A 448 -11.44 -3.45 14.80
C GLY A 448 -12.67 -2.59 15.10
N ILE A 449 -13.86 -3.15 14.83
CA ILE A 449 -15.16 -2.48 15.06
C ILE A 449 -15.84 -3.13 16.26
N THR A 450 -15.97 -2.38 17.34
CA THR A 450 -16.78 -2.75 18.53
C THR A 450 -18.14 -2.09 18.53
N SER A 451 -18.28 -0.95 17.85
CA SER A 451 -19.56 -0.31 17.57
C SER A 451 -19.52 0.52 16.29
N ASP A 452 -20.65 0.68 15.59
CA ASP A 452 -20.78 1.67 14.52
C ASP A 452 -21.15 3.06 15.05
N LEU A 453 -21.33 4.03 14.14
CA LEU A 453 -21.71 5.41 14.50
C LEU A 453 -23.10 5.52 15.15
N GLN A 454 -23.95 4.51 14.98
CA GLN A 454 -25.25 4.44 15.64
C GLN A 454 -25.18 3.86 17.06
N GLY A 455 -24.07 3.21 17.41
CA GLY A 455 -23.89 2.52 18.69
C GLY A 455 -24.32 1.05 18.66
N ASN A 456 -24.56 0.47 17.48
CA ASN A 456 -24.78 -0.97 17.35
C ASN A 456 -23.48 -1.69 17.69
N ALA A 457 -23.53 -2.72 18.54
CA ALA A 457 -22.34 -3.43 18.99
C ALA A 457 -21.91 -4.52 17.99
N PHE A 458 -20.61 -4.64 17.76
CA PHE A 458 -19.99 -5.63 16.88
C PHE A 458 -18.75 -6.26 17.54
N ASN A 459 -18.28 -7.36 16.96
CA ASN A 459 -16.99 -7.97 17.29
C ASN A 459 -16.25 -8.32 16.00
N ILE A 460 -15.80 -7.28 15.30
CA ILE A 460 -15.13 -7.39 14.00
C ILE A 460 -13.65 -7.07 14.20
N ALA A 461 -12.78 -7.98 13.82
CA ALA A 461 -11.34 -7.75 13.82
C ALA A 461 -10.94 -6.75 12.73
N GLY A 462 -9.92 -5.93 13.00
CA GLY A 462 -9.35 -5.05 11.99
C GLY A 462 -8.55 -5.81 10.94
N ALA A 463 -8.33 -5.20 9.77
CA ALA A 463 -7.60 -5.83 8.68
C ALA A 463 -6.09 -5.88 8.88
N LEU A 464 -5.49 -5.00 9.69
CA LEU A 464 -4.06 -5.11 9.99
C LEU A 464 -3.81 -6.47 10.67
N PRO A 465 -2.89 -7.30 10.18
CA PRO A 465 -2.57 -8.55 10.84
C PRO A 465 -2.14 -8.33 12.29
N ALA A 466 -2.43 -9.31 13.17
CA ALA A 466 -2.01 -9.24 14.57
C ALA A 466 -0.48 -9.16 14.73
N SER A 467 0.28 -9.62 13.73
CA SER A 467 1.74 -9.52 13.65
C SER A 467 2.24 -8.09 13.43
N GLU A 468 1.42 -7.15 12.95
CA GLU A 468 1.80 -5.75 12.69
C GLU A 468 1.81 -4.91 13.98
N THR A 469 2.52 -5.39 15.00
CA THR A 469 2.56 -4.78 16.33
C THR A 469 3.22 -3.39 16.33
N THR A 470 4.21 -3.17 15.47
CA THR A 470 4.90 -1.87 15.39
C THR A 470 3.97 -0.80 14.81
N ILE A 471 3.25 -1.12 13.73
CA ILE A 471 2.29 -0.20 13.12
C ILE A 471 1.22 0.16 14.16
N ARG A 472 0.62 -0.85 14.80
CA ARG A 472 -0.40 -0.67 15.86
C ARG A 472 0.09 0.20 17.02
N ALA A 473 1.30 -0.05 17.52
CA ALA A 473 1.87 0.70 18.63
C ALA A 473 2.29 2.14 18.26
N ARG A 474 2.53 2.39 16.96
CA ARG A 474 3.01 3.67 16.45
C ARG A 474 1.94 4.48 15.72
N THR A 475 0.72 3.96 15.53
CA THR A 475 -0.42 4.76 15.07
C THR A 475 -0.73 5.82 16.12
N THR A 476 -0.48 7.08 15.78
CA THR A 476 -0.64 8.22 16.69
C THR A 476 -2.04 8.80 16.61
N ASP A 477 -2.69 8.68 15.46
CA ASP A 477 -3.94 9.37 15.16
C ASP A 477 -4.92 8.46 14.40
N PHE A 478 -6.20 8.59 14.72
CA PHE A 478 -7.30 7.98 13.98
C PHE A 478 -8.14 9.05 13.30
N TYR A 479 -8.70 8.72 12.14
CA TYR A 479 -9.50 9.68 11.38
C TYR A 479 -10.83 10.01 12.07
N GLU A 480 -11.11 11.31 12.19
CA GLU A 480 -12.47 11.83 12.17
C GLU A 480 -12.99 11.84 10.73
N TYR A 481 -14.08 11.11 10.50
CA TYR A 481 -14.70 10.98 9.18
C TYR A 481 -15.56 12.19 8.81
N ASP A 482 -15.72 12.40 7.49
CA ASP A 482 -16.58 13.41 6.86
C ASP A 482 -16.26 14.86 7.28
N LYS A 483 -15.01 15.10 7.70
CA LYS A 483 -14.48 16.42 8.05
C LYS A 483 -13.26 16.76 7.21
N TRP A 484 -13.14 18.04 6.88
CA TRP A 484 -11.96 18.59 6.24
C TRP A 484 -10.87 18.88 7.27
N TYR A 485 -9.72 18.22 7.12
CA TYR A 485 -8.45 18.62 7.67
C TYR A 485 -7.88 19.70 6.75
N ASP A 486 -7.86 20.95 7.24
CA ASP A 486 -7.42 22.11 6.48
C ASP A 486 -5.95 22.43 6.80
N TYR A 487 -5.09 22.29 5.80
CA TYR A 487 -3.67 22.61 5.86
C TYR A 487 -3.31 23.75 4.89
N GLY A 488 -4.22 24.72 4.74
CA GLY A 488 -4.04 25.89 3.88
C GLY A 488 -4.22 25.58 2.40
N ASN A 489 -3.12 25.40 1.67
CA ASN A 489 -3.14 25.09 0.23
C ASN A 489 -3.59 23.63 -0.07
N VAL A 490 -3.61 22.76 0.94
CA VAL A 490 -4.08 21.37 0.85
C VAL A 490 -5.18 21.15 1.90
N LYS A 491 -6.27 20.50 1.50
CA LYS A 491 -7.29 20.02 2.42
C LYS A 491 -7.58 18.55 2.15
N ILE A 492 -7.72 17.77 3.21
CA ILE A 492 -8.00 16.34 3.11
C ILE A 492 -9.32 16.06 3.82
N MET A 493 -10.21 15.28 3.21
CA MET A 493 -11.38 14.73 3.89
C MET A 493 -11.33 13.22 3.80
N VAL A 494 -11.53 12.53 4.92
CA VAL A 494 -11.55 11.08 4.98
C VAL A 494 -12.98 10.61 5.19
N ILE A 495 -13.43 9.65 4.39
CA ILE A 495 -14.80 9.13 4.38
C ILE A 495 -14.71 7.62 4.63
N TRP A 496 -15.38 7.13 5.67
CA TRP A 496 -15.40 5.71 5.97
C TRP A 496 -16.31 4.97 4.98
N ALA A 497 -15.77 4.04 4.20
CA ALA A 497 -16.54 3.25 3.24
C ALA A 497 -16.04 1.80 3.28
N PRO A 498 -16.50 1.01 4.26
CA PRO A 498 -16.01 -0.33 4.44
C PRO A 498 -16.42 -1.25 3.29
N GLY A 499 -15.65 -2.33 3.11
CA GLY A 499 -15.90 -3.32 2.09
C GLY A 499 -14.66 -4.15 1.83
N HIS A 500 -13.68 -3.59 1.14
CA HIS A 500 -12.40 -4.27 0.87
C HIS A 500 -11.68 -4.68 2.16
N THR A 501 -11.72 -3.79 3.15
CA THR A 501 -11.42 -4.05 4.56
C THR A 501 -12.52 -3.45 5.46
N PRO A 502 -12.62 -3.85 6.74
CA PRO A 502 -13.55 -3.23 7.68
C PRO A 502 -13.32 -1.74 7.91
N GLY A 503 -12.08 -1.26 7.74
CA GLY A 503 -11.69 0.13 7.90
C GLY A 503 -11.24 0.83 6.63
N THR A 504 -11.63 0.34 5.45
CA THR A 504 -11.32 1.02 4.19
C THR A 504 -11.84 2.46 4.22
N THR A 505 -10.97 3.38 3.81
CA THR A 505 -11.32 4.80 3.71
C THR A 505 -11.20 5.32 2.28
N ASN A 506 -12.08 6.26 1.98
CA ASN A 506 -11.97 7.15 0.82
C ASN A 506 -11.37 8.47 1.27
N MET A 507 -10.62 9.12 0.40
CA MET A 507 -10.08 10.44 0.66
C MET A 507 -10.38 11.39 -0.48
N LEU A 508 -10.68 12.64 -0.14
CA LEU A 508 -10.66 13.75 -1.08
C LEU A 508 -9.48 14.65 -0.78
N PHE A 509 -8.69 14.98 -1.79
CA PHE A 509 -7.64 15.98 -1.70
C PHE A 509 -8.10 17.23 -2.44
N ARG A 510 -8.32 18.34 -1.73
CA ARG A 510 -8.47 19.66 -2.35
C ARG A 510 -7.12 20.34 -2.35
N VAL A 511 -6.56 20.51 -3.54
CA VAL A 511 -5.20 20.99 -3.74
C VAL A 511 -5.25 22.29 -4.53
N LYS A 512 -4.65 23.35 -3.98
CA LYS A 512 -4.55 24.64 -4.65
C LYS A 512 -3.42 24.58 -5.69
N ASN A 513 -3.73 24.86 -6.94
CA ASN A 513 -2.71 25.08 -7.96
C ASN A 513 -2.13 26.49 -7.79
N PRO A 514 -0.81 26.63 -7.52
CA PRO A 514 -0.21 27.95 -7.36
C PRO A 514 -0.15 28.75 -8.66
N THR A 515 -0.34 28.11 -9.81
CA THR A 515 -0.25 28.76 -11.13
C THR A 515 -1.49 29.61 -11.44
N ASP A 516 -2.69 29.14 -11.09
CA ASP A 516 -3.97 29.83 -11.35
C ASP A 516 -4.71 30.24 -10.05
N GLY A 517 -4.24 29.79 -8.89
CA GLY A 517 -4.83 30.05 -7.58
C GLY A 517 -6.10 29.24 -7.25
N GLN A 518 -6.54 28.33 -8.14
CA GLN A 518 -7.75 27.54 -7.98
C GLN A 518 -7.51 26.26 -7.18
N PHE A 519 -8.55 25.77 -6.50
CA PHE A 519 -8.54 24.45 -5.87
C PHE A 519 -9.10 23.40 -6.83
N TYR A 520 -8.39 22.28 -6.94
CA TYR A 520 -8.83 21.08 -7.64
C TYR A 520 -9.06 19.95 -6.63
N THR A 521 -10.12 19.18 -6.83
CA THR A 521 -10.50 18.06 -5.95
C THR A 521 -10.14 16.73 -6.60
N PHE A 522 -9.31 15.94 -5.93
CA PHE A 522 -8.92 14.60 -6.34
C PHE A 522 -9.61 13.57 -5.45
N GLY A 523 -10.26 12.58 -6.07
CA GLY A 523 -10.91 11.48 -5.37
C GLY A 523 -10.02 10.24 -5.32
N TYR A 524 -9.77 9.74 -4.11
CA TYR A 524 -8.98 8.56 -3.82
C TYR A 524 -9.84 7.49 -3.13
N HIS A 525 -9.93 6.32 -3.73
CA HIS A 525 -10.65 5.18 -3.14
C HIS A 525 -9.66 4.14 -2.65
N GLY A 526 -9.39 4.13 -1.35
CA GLY A 526 -8.37 3.31 -0.71
C GLY A 526 -8.76 1.86 -0.45
N GLY A 527 -9.64 1.26 -1.23
CA GLY A 527 -9.94 -0.17 -1.11
C GLY A 527 -10.78 -0.62 -2.28
N TYR A 528 -10.33 -0.32 -3.49
CA TYR A 528 -11.12 -0.42 -4.72
C TYR A 528 -11.22 -1.86 -5.25
N GLY A 529 -10.42 -2.78 -4.73
CA GLY A 529 -10.41 -4.19 -5.15
C GLY A 529 -11.58 -5.01 -4.58
N VAL A 530 -12.06 -5.99 -5.35
CA VAL A 530 -13.12 -6.94 -4.91
C VAL A 530 -12.59 -8.19 -4.20
N ASN A 531 -11.29 -8.21 -3.88
CA ASN A 531 -10.64 -9.34 -3.22
C ASN A 531 -11.33 -9.63 -1.87
N GLY A 532 -11.63 -10.90 -1.62
CA GLY A 532 -12.41 -11.30 -0.43
C GLY A 532 -13.92 -11.01 -0.54
N LEU A 533 -14.39 -10.35 -1.59
CA LEU A 533 -15.79 -9.97 -1.81
C LEU A 533 -16.43 -10.64 -3.03
N THR A 534 -15.73 -11.52 -3.77
CA THR A 534 -16.23 -12.09 -5.04
C THR A 534 -17.44 -13.01 -4.86
N THR A 535 -17.57 -13.68 -3.71
CA THR A 535 -18.69 -14.57 -3.36
C THR A 535 -19.14 -14.31 -1.92
N PRO A 536 -20.45 -14.39 -1.60
CA PRO A 536 -20.91 -14.26 -0.23
C PRO A 536 -20.37 -15.40 0.65
N THR A 537 -19.87 -15.03 1.82
CA THR A 537 -19.39 -15.94 2.86
C THR A 537 -19.90 -15.48 4.21
N ALA A 538 -19.78 -16.34 5.24
CA ALA A 538 -20.12 -15.96 6.61
C ALA A 538 -19.41 -14.67 7.06
N ALA A 539 -18.18 -14.41 6.62
CA ALA A 539 -17.38 -13.28 7.10
C ALA A 539 -17.61 -11.96 6.36
N ASN A 540 -18.08 -11.98 5.10
CA ASN A 540 -18.04 -10.80 4.22
C ASN A 540 -19.41 -10.21 3.87
N GLY A 541 -20.51 -10.72 4.45
CA GLY A 541 -21.85 -10.31 4.02
C GLY A 541 -22.06 -8.79 4.10
N TRP A 542 -21.82 -8.22 5.28
CA TRP A 542 -21.99 -6.78 5.49
C TRP A 542 -20.97 -5.95 4.67
N LEU A 543 -19.75 -6.46 4.50
CA LEU A 543 -18.72 -5.83 3.67
C LEU A 543 -19.17 -5.71 2.22
N ARG A 544 -19.82 -6.75 1.67
CA ARG A 544 -20.34 -6.71 0.30
C ARG A 544 -21.41 -5.65 0.10
N LEU A 545 -22.37 -5.54 1.03
CA LEU A 545 -23.39 -4.48 0.98
C LEU A 545 -22.77 -3.09 1.18
N SER A 546 -21.83 -2.97 2.12
CA SER A 546 -21.15 -1.71 2.41
C SER A 546 -20.31 -1.24 1.22
N PHE A 547 -19.66 -2.18 0.52
CA PHE A 547 -18.87 -1.90 -0.66
C PHE A 547 -19.74 -1.30 -1.78
N GLN A 548 -20.86 -1.93 -2.10
CA GLN A 548 -21.84 -1.40 -3.06
C GLN A 548 -22.40 -0.04 -2.61
N HIS A 549 -22.78 0.07 -1.33
CA HIS A 549 -23.34 1.29 -0.77
C HIS A 549 -22.34 2.44 -0.83
N GLY A 550 -21.09 2.21 -0.44
CA GLY A 550 -20.02 3.21 -0.42
C GLY A 550 -19.81 3.84 -1.80
N PHE A 551 -19.74 3.06 -2.88
CA PHE A 551 -19.67 3.64 -4.23
C PHE A 551 -20.89 4.49 -4.58
N SER A 552 -22.09 3.99 -4.26
CA SER A 552 -23.33 4.71 -4.54
C SER A 552 -23.39 6.02 -3.74
N TYR A 553 -23.02 5.99 -2.46
CA TYR A 553 -22.92 7.15 -1.58
C TYR A 553 -21.93 8.18 -2.12
N LEU A 554 -20.70 7.78 -2.45
CA LEU A 554 -19.68 8.68 -2.99
C LEU A 554 -20.13 9.30 -4.33
N GLN A 555 -20.69 8.49 -5.24
CA GLN A 555 -21.25 8.99 -6.51
C GLN A 555 -22.39 9.98 -6.32
N ASN A 556 -23.14 9.88 -5.21
CA ASN A 556 -24.28 10.75 -4.93
C ASN A 556 -23.90 12.03 -4.18
N SER A 557 -22.95 11.92 -3.24
CA SER A 557 -22.65 12.95 -2.27
C SER A 557 -21.49 13.85 -2.68
N LEU A 558 -20.64 13.42 -3.62
CA LEU A 558 -19.40 14.12 -3.95
C LEU A 558 -19.41 14.71 -5.36
N ASN A 559 -18.70 15.83 -5.50
CA ASN A 559 -18.26 16.37 -6.77
C ASN A 559 -16.74 16.41 -6.76
N VAL A 560 -16.14 15.73 -7.73
CA VAL A 560 -14.69 15.50 -7.80
C VAL A 560 -14.22 15.85 -9.19
N ASP A 561 -13.11 16.59 -9.26
CA ASP A 561 -12.53 17.02 -10.52
C ASP A 561 -11.71 15.90 -11.14
N PHE A 562 -10.83 15.23 -10.38
CA PHE A 562 -9.91 14.24 -10.94
C PHE A 562 -9.83 12.96 -10.11
N VAL A 563 -9.39 11.87 -10.75
CA VAL A 563 -9.16 10.60 -10.09
C VAL A 563 -7.72 10.51 -9.61
N SER A 564 -7.53 10.06 -8.36
CA SER A 564 -6.24 9.61 -7.83
C SER A 564 -6.40 8.17 -7.38
N PRO A 565 -6.08 7.18 -8.24
CA PRO A 565 -6.30 5.79 -7.86
C PRO A 565 -5.33 5.34 -6.78
N GLN A 566 -5.72 4.29 -6.06
CA GLN A 566 -4.83 3.56 -5.15
C GLN A 566 -3.96 2.52 -5.87
N HIS A 567 -4.43 1.99 -6.99
CA HIS A 567 -3.65 1.14 -7.89
C HIS A 567 -3.75 1.67 -9.32
N THR A 568 -2.61 1.71 -9.97
CA THR A 568 -2.43 2.25 -11.33
C THR A 568 -3.06 1.36 -12.40
N ASN A 569 -3.28 0.06 -12.13
CA ASN A 569 -4.02 -0.84 -13.02
C ASN A 569 -5.56 -0.72 -12.88
N GLN A 570 -6.04 0.14 -11.98
CA GLN A 570 -7.46 0.39 -11.73
C GLN A 570 -7.96 1.73 -12.31
N PHE A 571 -7.03 2.65 -12.58
CA PHE A 571 -7.25 3.87 -13.37
C PHE A 571 -5.89 4.33 -13.94
N PRO A 572 -5.83 4.78 -15.20
CA PRO A 572 -4.60 4.89 -15.98
C PRO A 572 -3.72 6.11 -15.65
N ILE A 573 -3.47 6.42 -14.38
CA ILE A 573 -2.75 7.66 -14.00
C ILE A 573 -1.30 7.66 -14.49
N VAL A 574 -0.64 6.50 -14.49
CA VAL A 574 0.75 6.36 -14.95
C VAL A 574 0.82 6.34 -16.47
N GLU A 575 -0.12 5.68 -17.17
CA GLU A 575 -0.26 5.79 -18.62
C GLU A 575 -0.49 7.23 -19.07
N VAL A 576 -1.34 7.99 -18.38
CA VAL A 576 -1.60 9.39 -18.67
C VAL A 576 -0.32 10.21 -18.55
N TYR A 577 0.47 9.99 -17.51
CA TYR A 577 1.77 10.67 -17.37
C TYR A 577 2.76 10.25 -18.47
N GLN A 578 2.90 8.96 -18.79
CA GLN A 578 3.80 8.51 -19.84
C GLN A 578 3.40 9.03 -21.23
N ALA A 579 2.09 9.14 -21.49
CA ALA A 579 1.55 9.76 -22.68
C ALA A 579 1.84 11.27 -22.73
N LEU A 580 1.65 11.99 -21.62
CA LEU A 580 1.99 13.41 -21.49
C LEU A 580 3.48 13.64 -21.71
N LYS A 581 4.34 12.84 -21.10
CA LYS A 581 5.79 12.92 -21.28
C LYS A 581 6.17 12.70 -22.75
N ALA A 582 5.57 11.72 -23.40
CA ALA A 582 5.76 11.50 -24.84
C ALA A 582 5.13 12.61 -25.72
N TYR A 583 4.11 13.33 -25.25
CA TYR A 583 3.64 14.52 -25.96
C TYR A 583 4.65 15.67 -25.83
N ASN A 584 5.05 15.99 -24.61
CA ASN A 584 5.94 17.10 -24.28
C ASN A 584 7.35 16.95 -24.86
N ARG A 585 7.84 15.72 -24.98
CA ARG A 585 9.15 15.42 -25.61
C ARG A 585 9.13 15.52 -27.14
N ASP A 586 7.97 15.59 -27.78
CA ASP A 586 7.89 15.72 -29.24
C ASP A 586 8.35 17.14 -29.63
N PRO A 587 9.35 17.29 -30.51
CA PRO A 587 9.78 18.61 -31.00
C PRO A 587 8.63 19.46 -31.56
N ALA A 588 7.58 18.84 -32.10
CA ALA A 588 6.39 19.53 -32.58
C ALA A 588 5.61 20.27 -31.48
N ASN A 589 5.75 19.85 -30.22
CA ASN A 589 5.01 20.38 -29.06
C ASN A 589 5.85 21.30 -28.16
N VAL A 590 7.07 21.68 -28.57
CA VAL A 590 7.95 22.54 -27.76
C VAL A 590 7.31 23.88 -27.40
N ALA A 591 6.47 24.42 -28.30
CA ALA A 591 5.78 25.70 -28.09
C ALA A 591 4.53 25.61 -27.18
N LYS A 592 4.06 24.40 -26.87
CA LYS A 592 2.86 24.16 -26.06
C LYS A 592 3.07 22.93 -25.19
N GLN A 593 3.85 23.09 -24.13
CA GLN A 593 3.99 22.06 -23.10
C GLN A 593 2.70 21.98 -22.27
N LEU A 594 2.25 20.76 -22.01
CA LEU A 594 1.09 20.49 -21.17
C LEU A 594 1.53 20.05 -19.77
N THR A 595 0.66 20.24 -18.80
CA THR A 595 0.81 19.76 -17.42
C THR A 595 -0.02 18.49 -17.19
N MET A 596 0.14 17.85 -16.03
CA MET A 596 -0.73 16.73 -15.65
C MET A 596 -2.21 17.15 -15.54
N LEU A 597 -2.50 18.39 -15.15
CA LEU A 597 -3.88 18.90 -15.10
C LEU A 597 -4.49 19.05 -16.51
N ASP A 598 -3.70 19.34 -17.53
CA ASP A 598 -4.16 19.37 -18.93
C ASP A 598 -4.36 17.95 -19.51
N ALA A 599 -3.57 16.98 -19.03
CA ALA A 599 -3.62 15.60 -19.47
C ALA A 599 -4.81 14.84 -18.86
N LEU A 600 -5.12 15.11 -17.59
CA LEU A 600 -6.24 14.52 -16.88
C LEU A 600 -7.58 15.06 -17.39
N GLN A 601 -8.60 14.21 -17.42
CA GLN A 601 -9.97 14.60 -17.75
C GLN A 601 -10.84 14.57 -16.50
N SER A 602 -11.63 15.63 -16.30
CA SER A 602 -12.59 15.66 -15.21
C SER A 602 -13.91 15.00 -15.54
N LYS A 603 -14.30 15.07 -16.82
CA LYS A 603 -15.50 14.44 -17.36
C LYS A 603 -15.10 13.37 -18.37
N VAL A 604 -15.87 12.28 -18.40
CA VAL A 604 -15.71 11.25 -19.41
C VAL A 604 -15.96 11.87 -20.78
N PHE A 605 -14.97 11.80 -21.67
CA PHE A 605 -14.99 12.54 -22.93
C PHE A 605 -16.17 12.17 -23.84
N ASP A 606 -16.61 10.91 -23.87
CA ASP A 606 -17.75 10.48 -24.68
C ASP A 606 -19.09 10.47 -23.92
N SER A 607 -19.11 10.96 -22.67
CA SER A 607 -20.35 11.00 -21.88
C SER A 607 -21.39 11.93 -22.51
N PRO A 608 -22.67 11.53 -22.55
CA PRO A 608 -23.75 12.36 -23.03
C PRO A 608 -23.93 13.59 -22.13
N SER A 609 -24.58 14.61 -22.68
CA SER A 609 -24.81 15.86 -21.98
C SER A 609 -26.29 16.13 -21.75
N ILE A 610 -26.62 16.64 -20.58
CA ILE A 610 -27.92 17.24 -20.28
C ILE A 610 -27.67 18.74 -20.10
N ASN A 611 -28.43 19.57 -20.80
CA ASN A 611 -28.29 21.03 -20.77
C ASN A 611 -26.83 21.50 -21.01
N GLY A 612 -26.15 20.86 -21.96
CA GLY A 612 -24.76 21.18 -22.32
C GLY A 612 -23.68 20.69 -21.34
N THR A 613 -24.05 20.00 -20.26
CA THR A 613 -23.09 19.46 -19.27
C THR A 613 -23.01 17.95 -19.36
N LYS A 614 -21.80 17.41 -19.50
CA LYS A 614 -21.54 15.96 -19.43
C LYS A 614 -21.98 15.41 -18.09
N ILE A 615 -22.77 14.34 -18.12
CA ILE A 615 -23.40 13.79 -16.90
C ILE A 615 -22.40 13.00 -16.03
N THR A 616 -21.34 12.46 -16.62
CA THR A 616 -20.40 11.56 -15.92
C THR A 616 -19.03 12.19 -15.72
N SER A 617 -18.57 12.29 -14.46
CA SER A 617 -17.16 12.55 -14.15
C SER A 617 -16.31 11.28 -14.26
N GLU A 618 -15.01 11.41 -14.50
CA GLU A 618 -14.10 10.25 -14.49
C GLU A 618 -14.08 9.55 -13.13
N PHE A 619 -14.23 10.31 -12.03
CA PHE A 619 -14.38 9.71 -10.70
C PHE A 619 -15.67 8.91 -10.56
N ALA A 620 -16.82 9.46 -10.96
CA ALA A 620 -18.08 8.71 -10.93
C ALA A 620 -18.04 7.46 -11.83
N ASN A 621 -17.38 7.57 -12.99
CA ASN A 621 -17.14 6.44 -13.90
C ASN A 621 -16.29 5.35 -13.23
N GLN A 622 -15.22 5.74 -12.54
CA GLN A 622 -14.39 4.82 -11.77
C GLN A 622 -15.21 4.10 -10.69
N LEU A 623 -15.99 4.84 -9.88
CA LEU A 623 -16.84 4.21 -8.86
C LEU A 623 -17.87 3.25 -9.50
N GLU A 624 -18.40 3.60 -10.68
CA GLU A 624 -19.39 2.80 -11.39
C GLU A 624 -18.85 1.43 -11.78
N LYS A 625 -17.59 1.37 -12.24
CA LYS A 625 -16.94 0.11 -12.59
C LYS A 625 -17.02 -0.89 -11.44
N ARG A 626 -16.66 -0.49 -10.20
CA ARG A 626 -16.62 -1.42 -9.06
C ARG A 626 -17.98 -1.72 -8.47
N ARG A 627 -18.87 -0.73 -8.44
CA ARG A 627 -20.28 -0.98 -8.10
C ARG A 627 -20.86 -2.03 -9.05
N SER A 628 -20.63 -1.89 -10.36
CA SER A 628 -21.07 -2.85 -11.37
C SER A 628 -20.52 -4.26 -11.13
N VAL A 629 -19.22 -4.39 -10.83
CA VAL A 629 -18.60 -5.68 -10.56
C VAL A 629 -19.27 -6.41 -9.39
N ILE A 630 -19.52 -5.74 -8.26
CA ILE A 630 -20.10 -6.41 -7.08
C ILE A 630 -21.61 -6.64 -7.20
N SER A 631 -22.33 -5.74 -7.90
CA SER A 631 -23.79 -5.72 -7.89
C SER A 631 -24.42 -6.62 -8.95
N TYR A 632 -23.90 -6.59 -10.18
CA TYR A 632 -24.68 -7.02 -11.34
C TYR A 632 -24.38 -8.44 -11.80
N LYS A 633 -25.43 -9.16 -12.25
CA LYS A 633 -25.33 -10.52 -12.81
C LYS A 633 -24.37 -10.66 -13.98
N ALA A 634 -24.03 -9.56 -14.67
CA ALA A 634 -23.06 -9.55 -15.76
C ALA A 634 -21.68 -10.06 -15.31
N SER A 635 -21.31 -9.78 -14.05
CA SER A 635 -20.10 -10.30 -13.41
C SER A 635 -20.09 -11.82 -13.35
N ASP A 636 -21.22 -12.43 -13.01
CA ASP A 636 -21.34 -13.88 -12.83
C ASP A 636 -21.24 -14.60 -14.18
N ALA A 637 -21.75 -13.95 -15.23
CA ALA A 637 -21.67 -14.44 -16.61
C ALA A 637 -20.24 -14.35 -17.17
N ALA A 638 -19.51 -13.29 -16.81
CA ALA A 638 -18.13 -13.08 -17.25
C ALA A 638 -17.11 -13.94 -16.50
N ASN A 639 -17.37 -14.22 -15.21
CA ASN A 639 -16.51 -15.05 -14.38
C ASN A 639 -17.37 -15.89 -13.43
N THR A 640 -17.35 -17.22 -13.62
CA THR A 640 -18.17 -18.15 -12.83
C THR A 640 -17.78 -18.21 -11.35
N SER A 641 -16.59 -17.73 -10.97
CA SER A 641 -16.20 -17.57 -9.57
C SER A 641 -16.84 -16.35 -8.89
N TYR A 642 -17.41 -15.43 -9.67
CA TYR A 642 -18.13 -14.28 -9.15
C TYR A 642 -19.58 -14.65 -8.85
N LYS A 643 -20.09 -14.07 -7.78
CA LYS A 643 -21.45 -14.21 -7.30
C LYS A 643 -21.89 -12.83 -6.87
N SER A 644 -22.58 -12.13 -7.75
CA SER A 644 -23.06 -10.76 -7.57
C SER A 644 -24.15 -10.67 -6.50
N ILE A 645 -24.41 -9.45 -6.01
CA ILE A 645 -25.50 -9.21 -5.05
C ILE A 645 -26.86 -9.51 -5.69
N GLU A 646 -27.05 -9.20 -6.98
CA GLU A 646 -28.29 -9.51 -7.71
C GLU A 646 -28.66 -10.99 -7.70
N THR A 647 -27.68 -11.90 -7.81
CA THR A 647 -27.96 -13.34 -7.94
C THR A 647 -27.79 -14.11 -6.64
N SER A 648 -26.96 -13.60 -5.73
CA SER A 648 -26.45 -14.38 -4.59
C SER A 648 -26.56 -13.62 -3.26
N GLY A 649 -26.93 -12.35 -3.29
CA GLY A 649 -26.95 -11.51 -2.11
C GLY A 649 -25.53 -11.25 -1.56
N PRO A 650 -25.39 -11.02 -0.24
CA PRO A 650 -26.46 -11.02 0.76
C PRO A 650 -27.56 -10.01 0.45
N PHE A 651 -28.79 -10.31 0.86
CA PHE A 651 -29.89 -9.36 0.81
C PHE A 651 -30.05 -8.67 2.16
N LYS A 652 -30.63 -7.46 2.14
CA LYS A 652 -30.92 -6.68 3.35
C LYS A 652 -31.99 -7.43 4.17
N PRO A 653 -31.82 -7.59 5.50
CA PRO A 653 -32.79 -8.22 6.40
C PRO A 653 -34.27 -7.94 6.10
N GLY A 654 -35.05 -8.98 5.79
CA GLY A 654 -36.47 -8.89 5.48
C GLY A 654 -36.81 -8.37 4.08
N ARG A 655 -35.82 -8.24 3.19
CA ARG A 655 -35.99 -7.84 1.78
C ARG A 655 -35.54 -8.92 0.80
N GLU A 656 -35.39 -10.17 1.24
CA GLU A 656 -34.90 -11.31 0.44
C GLU A 656 -35.80 -11.63 -0.76
N ASN A 657 -37.09 -11.26 -0.68
CA ASN A 657 -38.06 -11.40 -1.77
C ASN A 657 -38.32 -10.08 -2.52
N GLY A 658 -37.55 -9.03 -2.24
CA GLY A 658 -37.85 -7.67 -2.65
C GLY A 658 -39.00 -7.05 -1.87
N LEU A 659 -39.34 -5.80 -2.21
CA LEU A 659 -40.46 -5.07 -1.63
C LEU A 659 -41.37 -4.58 -2.76
N ASN A 660 -42.68 -4.71 -2.59
CA ASN A 660 -43.66 -4.23 -3.56
C ASN A 660 -44.41 -3.04 -2.99
N ALA A 661 -44.48 -1.95 -3.78
CA ALA A 661 -45.21 -0.73 -3.43
C ALA A 661 -44.89 -0.23 -2.00
N VAL A 662 -43.60 -0.19 -1.65
CA VAL A 662 -43.14 0.32 -0.36
C VAL A 662 -43.12 1.85 -0.38
N PRO A 663 -43.66 2.52 0.65
CA PRO A 663 -43.50 3.96 0.80
C PRO A 663 -42.04 4.30 1.11
N ALA A 664 -41.53 5.38 0.51
CA ALA A 664 -40.22 5.90 0.77
C ALA A 664 -40.21 7.42 0.74
N ARG A 665 -39.56 8.04 1.72
CA ARG A 665 -39.37 9.49 1.74
C ARG A 665 -38.17 9.84 0.88
N ILE A 666 -38.38 10.68 -0.13
CA ILE A 666 -37.34 11.12 -1.05
C ILE A 666 -36.50 12.23 -0.38
N LEU A 667 -35.19 12.04 -0.28
CA LEU A 667 -34.30 12.91 0.50
C LEU A 667 -33.48 13.88 -0.36
N ASP A 668 -33.28 13.57 -1.64
CA ASP A 668 -32.61 14.44 -2.61
C ASP A 668 -33.36 14.50 -3.95
N ASP A 669 -32.82 15.27 -4.90
CA ASP A 669 -33.42 15.46 -6.22
C ASP A 669 -33.12 14.29 -7.18
N GLY A 670 -32.41 13.26 -6.71
CA GLY A 670 -31.87 12.20 -7.54
C GLY A 670 -30.84 12.68 -8.56
N ARG A 671 -30.25 11.73 -9.29
CA ARG A 671 -29.38 11.98 -10.44
C ARG A 671 -29.38 10.83 -11.41
N ILE A 672 -29.04 11.14 -12.66
CA ILE A 672 -28.76 10.13 -13.67
C ILE A 672 -27.31 9.69 -13.53
N VAL A 673 -27.10 8.38 -13.49
CA VAL A 673 -25.79 7.73 -13.56
C VAL A 673 -25.70 7.00 -14.91
N GLN A 674 -24.62 7.24 -15.65
CA GLN A 674 -24.27 6.45 -16.83
C GLN A 674 -23.58 5.17 -16.37
N GLY A 675 -23.81 4.05 -17.06
CA GLY A 675 -23.01 2.85 -16.90
C GLY A 675 -21.54 3.09 -17.23
N PHE A 676 -20.68 2.17 -16.81
CA PHE A 676 -19.23 2.36 -16.91
C PHE A 676 -18.78 2.52 -18.37
N VAL A 677 -17.99 3.56 -18.63
CA VAL A 677 -17.34 3.83 -19.91
C VAL A 677 -15.89 3.35 -19.83
N GLY A 678 -15.60 2.30 -20.59
CA GLY A 678 -14.35 1.54 -20.56
C GLY A 678 -13.09 2.33 -20.89
N PRO A 679 -13.08 3.13 -21.98
CA PRO A 679 -11.96 4.01 -22.27
C PRO A 679 -11.90 5.18 -21.28
N GLN A 680 -11.00 5.08 -20.31
CA GLN A 680 -10.82 6.09 -19.26
C GLN A 680 -9.83 7.17 -19.69
N ASN A 681 -10.03 8.40 -19.21
CA ASN A 681 -9.16 9.55 -19.44
C ASN A 681 -8.87 9.80 -20.94
N LYS A 682 -9.90 9.63 -21.78
CA LYS A 682 -9.81 9.93 -23.22
C LYS A 682 -9.55 11.41 -23.44
N ASN A 683 -8.39 11.75 -24.01
CA ASN A 683 -7.96 13.13 -24.23
C ASN A 683 -7.37 13.28 -25.64
N PRO A 684 -8.17 13.72 -26.63
CA PRO A 684 -7.71 13.92 -28.01
C PRO A 684 -6.58 14.93 -28.19
N ALA A 685 -6.27 15.77 -27.19
CA ALA A 685 -5.13 16.68 -27.26
C ALA A 685 -3.78 15.96 -27.17
N ILE A 686 -3.76 14.72 -26.66
CA ILE A 686 -2.56 13.89 -26.50
C ILE A 686 -2.75 12.63 -27.36
N PRO A 687 -1.94 12.40 -28.42
CA PRO A 687 -2.18 11.31 -29.38
C PRO A 687 -2.32 9.92 -28.75
N LEU A 688 -1.48 9.60 -27.75
CA LEU A 688 -1.54 8.32 -27.04
C LEU A 688 -2.76 8.15 -26.12
N LEU A 689 -3.51 9.23 -25.86
CA LEU A 689 -4.75 9.22 -25.08
C LEU A 689 -5.98 9.52 -25.94
N ALA A 690 -5.84 9.66 -27.26
CA ALA A 690 -6.93 10.11 -28.13
C ALA A 690 -8.17 9.19 -28.09
N ASN A 691 -7.94 7.90 -27.80
CA ASN A 691 -8.99 6.89 -27.64
C ASN A 691 -9.23 6.49 -26.18
N GLY A 692 -8.56 7.11 -25.22
CA GLY A 692 -8.55 6.70 -23.81
C GLY A 692 -7.77 5.40 -23.57
N ILE A 693 -7.65 5.03 -22.29
CA ILE A 693 -6.99 3.80 -21.86
C ILE A 693 -8.04 2.84 -21.32
N VAL A 694 -8.07 1.63 -21.88
CA VAL A 694 -8.91 0.54 -21.37
C VAL A 694 -8.08 -0.33 -20.46
N THR A 695 -8.37 -0.30 -19.16
CA THR A 695 -7.73 -1.21 -18.20
C THR A 695 -8.06 -2.67 -18.53
N ALA A 696 -7.10 -3.58 -18.39
CA ALA A 696 -7.28 -4.98 -18.75
C ALA A 696 -8.32 -5.72 -17.88
N THR A 697 -8.51 -5.30 -16.63
CA THR A 697 -9.43 -5.98 -15.71
C THR A 697 -10.87 -5.50 -15.88
N ASP A 698 -11.80 -6.44 -15.75
CA ASP A 698 -13.24 -6.20 -15.64
C ASP A 698 -13.87 -5.49 -16.84
N GLN A 699 -13.32 -5.65 -18.04
CA GLN A 699 -13.83 -5.02 -19.28
C GLN A 699 -15.29 -5.40 -19.60
N TYR A 700 -15.78 -6.51 -19.07
CA TYR A 700 -17.14 -6.98 -19.23
C TYR A 700 -18.20 -6.06 -18.58
N VAL A 701 -17.80 -5.12 -17.71
CA VAL A 701 -18.72 -4.12 -17.13
C VAL A 701 -18.88 -2.86 -17.99
N ASN A 702 -18.20 -2.78 -19.14
CA ASN A 702 -18.34 -1.66 -20.06
C ASN A 702 -19.78 -1.57 -20.59
N ASP A 703 -20.50 -0.53 -20.18
CA ASP A 703 -21.92 -0.30 -20.46
C ASP A 703 -22.22 1.19 -20.70
N PRO A 704 -21.61 1.81 -21.73
CA PRO A 704 -21.73 3.26 -21.96
C PRO A 704 -23.15 3.71 -22.33
N ASP A 705 -24.00 2.79 -22.78
CA ASP A 705 -25.39 3.03 -23.17
C ASP A 705 -26.39 2.64 -22.06
N GLY A 706 -25.91 2.18 -20.92
CA GLY A 706 -26.72 1.92 -19.73
C GLY A 706 -26.95 3.20 -18.94
N TYR A 707 -28.17 3.38 -18.44
CA TYR A 707 -28.51 4.52 -17.58
C TYR A 707 -29.25 4.06 -16.34
N TYR A 708 -29.10 4.84 -15.28
CA TYR A 708 -29.73 4.57 -13.99
C TYR A 708 -30.19 5.89 -13.37
N VAL A 709 -31.27 5.85 -12.59
CA VAL A 709 -31.60 6.95 -11.68
C VAL A 709 -31.21 6.51 -10.27
N GLN A 710 -30.37 7.30 -9.63
CA GLN A 710 -29.91 7.11 -8.26
C GLN A 710 -30.46 8.21 -7.37
N VAL A 711 -30.95 7.85 -6.19
CA VAL A 711 -31.67 8.75 -5.29
C VAL A 711 -31.41 8.37 -3.83
N SER A 712 -31.24 9.36 -2.96
CA SER A 712 -31.22 9.14 -1.53
C SER A 712 -32.65 9.06 -0.98
N VAL A 713 -32.96 7.99 -0.26
CA VAL A 713 -34.30 7.70 0.24
C VAL A 713 -34.26 7.16 1.67
N GLU A 714 -35.30 7.45 2.44
CA GLU A 714 -35.63 6.68 3.62
C GLU A 714 -36.73 5.68 3.25
N VAL A 715 -36.39 4.39 3.21
CA VAL A 715 -37.36 3.33 2.90
C VAL A 715 -38.23 3.07 4.13
N LEU A 716 -39.54 3.31 4.03
CA LEU A 716 -40.47 3.23 5.15
C LEU A 716 -41.06 1.83 5.31
N ASP A 717 -40.25 0.78 5.15
CA ASP A 717 -40.67 -0.59 5.38
C ASP A 717 -40.80 -0.93 6.86
N ASN A 718 -41.69 -1.85 7.20
CA ASN A 718 -41.83 -2.38 8.56
C ASN A 718 -40.88 -3.56 8.84
N GLY A 719 -39.89 -3.77 7.98
CA GLY A 719 -38.93 -4.86 8.06
C GLY A 719 -37.92 -4.66 9.19
N PRO A 720 -37.04 -5.65 9.42
CA PRO A 720 -36.02 -5.60 10.46
C PRO A 720 -34.76 -4.81 10.05
N TYR A 721 -34.64 -4.35 8.80
CA TYR A 721 -33.43 -3.67 8.35
C TYR A 721 -33.25 -2.29 8.98
N ARG A 722 -32.08 -2.04 9.56
CA ARG A 722 -31.74 -0.79 10.26
C ARG A 722 -30.40 -0.19 9.79
N GLY A 723 -30.01 -0.49 8.55
CA GLY A 723 -28.74 -0.05 7.96
C GLY A 723 -27.52 -0.87 8.37
N PHE A 724 -27.72 -2.11 8.84
CA PHE A 724 -26.66 -3.06 9.20
C PHE A 724 -27.16 -4.50 9.04
N ILE A 725 -26.22 -5.46 8.95
CA ILE A 725 -26.53 -6.90 9.07
C ILE A 725 -26.35 -7.32 10.53
N PRO A 726 -27.35 -7.93 11.19
CA PRO A 726 -27.18 -8.42 12.56
C PRO A 726 -26.29 -9.66 12.62
N GLU A 727 -25.57 -9.84 13.73
CA GLU A 727 -24.78 -11.05 13.98
C GLU A 727 -25.68 -12.29 13.98
N GLY A 728 -25.27 -13.34 13.26
CA GLY A 728 -26.04 -14.58 13.15
C GLY A 728 -27.20 -14.50 12.15
N TYR A 729 -27.32 -13.41 11.39
CA TYR A 729 -28.34 -13.28 10.34
C TYR A 729 -28.21 -14.43 9.33
N THR A 730 -29.27 -15.20 9.17
CA THR A 730 -29.28 -16.41 8.35
C THR A 730 -30.19 -16.23 7.15
N GLN A 731 -29.66 -16.41 5.95
CA GLN A 731 -30.44 -16.36 4.71
C GLN A 731 -29.92 -17.37 3.69
N PHE A 732 -30.81 -17.79 2.79
CA PHE A 732 -30.46 -18.58 1.63
C PHE A 732 -29.86 -17.68 0.54
N SER A 733 -28.67 -18.04 0.04
CA SER A 733 -28.00 -17.41 -1.10
C SER A 733 -28.32 -18.22 -2.36
N PRO A 734 -29.13 -17.68 -3.30
CA PRO A 734 -29.57 -18.44 -4.47
C PRO A 734 -28.42 -18.85 -5.39
N GLY A 735 -27.54 -17.92 -5.76
CA GLY A 735 -26.45 -18.20 -6.69
C GLY A 735 -25.33 -19.09 -6.14
N THR A 736 -25.26 -19.31 -4.82
CA THR A 736 -24.40 -20.35 -4.23
C THR A 736 -25.16 -21.62 -3.82
N ASN A 737 -26.49 -21.59 -3.86
CA ASN A 737 -27.38 -22.66 -3.38
C ASN A 737 -27.05 -23.11 -1.94
N GLN A 738 -26.79 -22.14 -1.05
CA GLN A 738 -26.41 -22.40 0.34
C GLN A 738 -27.12 -21.44 1.29
N THR A 739 -27.49 -21.94 2.47
CA THR A 739 -27.87 -21.10 3.60
C THR A 739 -26.61 -20.63 4.32
N ILE A 740 -26.45 -19.32 4.47
CA ILE A 740 -25.28 -18.69 5.08
C ILE A 740 -25.71 -17.98 6.35
N VAL A 741 -24.98 -18.22 7.44
CA VAL A 741 -25.07 -17.48 8.69
C VAL A 741 -23.99 -16.39 8.68
N TYR A 742 -24.39 -15.14 8.58
CA TYR A 742 -23.48 -14.02 8.43
C TYR A 742 -22.99 -13.48 9.78
N LYS A 743 -21.72 -13.10 9.80
CA LYS A 743 -21.18 -12.12 10.74
C LYS A 743 -21.84 -10.77 10.49
N GLY A 744 -22.22 -10.13 11.59
CA GLY A 744 -22.86 -8.83 11.54
C GLY A 744 -21.86 -7.72 11.23
N GLY A 745 -22.38 -6.58 10.76
CA GLY A 745 -21.59 -5.38 10.53
C GLY A 745 -22.42 -4.24 9.94
N PRO A 746 -21.91 -3.00 10.05
CA PRO A 746 -22.61 -1.80 9.60
C PRO A 746 -22.70 -1.73 8.06
N VAL A 747 -23.71 -1.06 7.51
CA VAL A 747 -23.84 -0.82 6.07
C VAL A 747 -24.09 0.67 5.82
N GLU A 748 -25.34 1.16 5.78
CA GLU A 748 -25.65 2.59 5.70
C GLU A 748 -25.48 3.29 7.06
N SER A 749 -25.43 2.52 8.15
CA SER A 749 -25.21 3.06 9.49
C SER A 749 -23.87 3.79 9.66
N VAL A 750 -22.92 3.57 8.76
CA VAL A 750 -21.62 4.26 8.72
C VAL A 750 -21.71 5.73 8.31
N HIS A 751 -22.83 6.16 7.72
CA HIS A 751 -23.06 7.56 7.30
C HIS A 751 -24.30 8.20 7.95
N ALA A 752 -24.94 7.50 8.89
CA ALA A 752 -26.16 7.94 9.53
C ALA A 752 -25.89 8.62 10.89
N ALA A 753 -26.70 9.61 11.23
CA ALA A 753 -26.67 10.21 12.55
C ALA A 753 -27.05 9.17 13.63
N LYS A 754 -26.45 9.29 14.82
CA LYS A 754 -26.74 8.40 15.94
C LYS A 754 -28.24 8.40 16.28
N GLY A 755 -28.82 7.21 16.47
CA GLY A 755 -30.24 7.03 16.78
C GLY A 755 -31.17 7.05 15.57
N THR A 756 -30.64 7.08 14.35
CA THR A 756 -31.45 7.01 13.11
C THR A 756 -31.98 5.60 12.89
N ILE A 757 -33.28 5.38 13.16
CA ILE A 757 -33.92 4.06 13.01
C ILE A 757 -33.81 3.52 11.57
N ARG A 758 -33.97 4.40 10.58
CA ARG A 758 -33.90 4.07 9.15
C ARG A 758 -32.84 4.95 8.48
N PRO A 759 -31.56 4.51 8.49
CA PRO A 759 -30.49 5.21 7.80
C PRO A 759 -30.87 5.53 6.35
N PRO A 760 -30.56 6.74 5.85
CA PRO A 760 -30.71 7.06 4.44
C PRO A 760 -29.99 6.03 3.56
N GLU A 761 -30.71 5.48 2.60
CA GLU A 761 -30.16 4.58 1.60
C GLU A 761 -29.97 5.35 0.30
N VAL A 762 -28.83 5.13 -0.37
CA VAL A 762 -28.66 5.60 -1.76
C VAL A 762 -29.01 4.43 -2.66
N LEU A 763 -30.23 4.46 -3.18
CA LEU A 763 -30.79 3.41 -4.03
C LEU A 763 -30.75 3.83 -5.49
N ARG A 764 -30.77 2.82 -6.36
CA ARG A 764 -30.64 3.00 -7.80
C ARG A 764 -31.67 2.16 -8.53
N THR A 765 -32.17 2.64 -9.67
CA THR A 765 -33.02 1.83 -10.55
C THR A 765 -32.31 0.63 -11.12
N GLN A 766 -33.08 -0.36 -11.56
CA GLN A 766 -32.62 -1.30 -12.58
C GLN A 766 -32.13 -0.52 -13.82
N ARG A 767 -31.27 -1.18 -14.62
CA ARG A 767 -30.70 -0.60 -15.84
C ARG A 767 -31.81 -0.15 -16.80
N LEU A 768 -31.79 1.12 -17.15
CA LEU A 768 -32.62 1.73 -18.19
C LEU A 768 -31.88 1.65 -19.53
N GLY A 769 -32.64 1.44 -20.62
CA GLY A 769 -32.08 1.29 -21.96
C GLY A 769 -31.75 2.60 -22.67
N SER A 770 -32.15 3.75 -22.12
CA SER A 770 -31.95 5.05 -22.76
C SER A 770 -31.84 6.20 -21.75
N LEU A 771 -31.11 7.25 -22.14
CA LEU A 771 -31.05 8.50 -21.39
C LEU A 771 -32.43 9.16 -21.27
N ALA A 772 -33.27 9.03 -22.30
CA ALA A 772 -34.62 9.60 -22.31
C ALA A 772 -35.49 8.97 -21.21
N ASP A 773 -35.42 7.65 -21.03
CA ASP A 773 -36.16 6.99 -19.95
C ASP A 773 -35.62 7.35 -18.58
N ALA A 774 -34.30 7.52 -18.43
CA ALA A 774 -33.71 8.00 -17.19
C ALA A 774 -34.17 9.43 -16.83
N VAL A 775 -34.26 10.32 -17.83
CA VAL A 775 -34.84 11.67 -17.65
C VAL A 775 -36.32 11.59 -17.25
N ARG A 776 -37.09 10.70 -17.87
CA ARG A 776 -38.51 10.49 -17.52
C ARG A 776 -38.67 10.03 -16.07
N VAL A 777 -37.88 9.06 -15.62
CA VAL A 777 -37.88 8.60 -14.22
C VAL A 777 -37.45 9.72 -13.27
N LEU A 778 -36.35 10.42 -13.57
CA LEU A 778 -35.86 11.51 -12.72
C LEU A 778 -36.92 12.62 -12.59
N SER A 779 -37.64 12.93 -13.65
CA SER A 779 -38.66 13.99 -13.66
C SER A 779 -39.87 13.72 -12.75
N THR A 780 -40.07 12.47 -12.29
CA THR A 780 -41.17 12.13 -11.38
C THR A 780 -40.78 12.30 -9.92
N LEU A 781 -39.49 12.34 -9.60
CA LEU A 781 -39.01 12.47 -8.22
C LEU A 781 -39.38 13.84 -7.63
N ARG A 782 -39.81 13.81 -6.37
CA ARG A 782 -40.14 15.01 -5.59
C ARG A 782 -39.51 14.94 -4.22
N LYS A 783 -38.38 15.64 -4.06
CA LYS A 783 -37.68 15.77 -2.79
C LYS A 783 -38.62 16.23 -1.67
N GLY A 784 -38.50 15.60 -0.50
CA GLY A 784 -39.30 15.89 0.68
C GLY A 784 -40.68 15.23 0.71
N THR A 785 -41.09 14.57 -0.37
CA THR A 785 -42.36 13.84 -0.42
C THR A 785 -42.16 12.35 -0.10
N THR A 786 -43.23 11.70 0.35
CA THR A 786 -43.30 10.24 0.42
C THR A 786 -43.89 9.74 -0.90
N MET A 787 -43.15 8.91 -1.60
CA MET A 787 -43.58 8.25 -2.84
C MET A 787 -43.51 6.74 -2.67
N THR A 788 -44.23 6.02 -3.50
CA THR A 788 -44.26 4.57 -3.53
C THR A 788 -43.31 4.05 -4.60
N MET A 789 -42.52 3.03 -4.27
CA MET A 789 -41.63 2.34 -5.21
C MET A 789 -41.60 0.84 -4.92
N SER A 790 -41.05 0.04 -5.83
CA SER A 790 -40.78 -1.38 -5.59
C SER A 790 -39.27 -1.64 -5.66
N LEU A 791 -38.78 -2.59 -4.85
CA LEU A 791 -37.38 -2.97 -4.77
C LEU A 791 -37.19 -4.44 -5.13
N THR A 792 -36.13 -4.75 -5.85
CA THR A 792 -35.64 -6.13 -6.02
C THR A 792 -35.04 -6.66 -4.70
N PRO A 793 -34.74 -7.97 -4.59
CA PRO A 793 -33.98 -8.50 -3.45
C PRO A 793 -32.65 -7.79 -3.19
N ALA A 794 -31.96 -7.39 -4.26
CA ALA A 794 -30.71 -6.62 -4.21
C ALA A 794 -30.90 -5.13 -3.87
N SER A 795 -32.13 -4.71 -3.55
CA SER A 795 -32.49 -3.31 -3.27
C SER A 795 -32.24 -2.35 -4.44
N GLU A 796 -32.32 -2.85 -5.68
CA GLU A 796 -32.43 -2.01 -6.87
C GLU A 796 -33.92 -1.64 -7.09
N ILE A 797 -34.20 -0.39 -7.44
CA ILE A 797 -35.55 0.13 -7.69
C ILE A 797 -36.08 -0.47 -8.99
N VAL A 798 -37.21 -1.14 -8.90
CA VAL A 798 -37.85 -1.82 -10.03
C VAL A 798 -38.35 -0.79 -11.04
N VAL A 799 -38.00 -0.98 -12.32
CA VAL A 799 -38.46 -0.13 -13.41
C VAL A 799 -39.62 -0.84 -14.13
N PRO A 800 -40.86 -0.31 -14.06
CA PRO A 800 -41.98 -0.87 -14.81
C PRO A 800 -41.87 -0.57 -16.32
N ALA A 801 -42.73 -1.21 -17.12
CA ALA A 801 -42.76 -1.02 -18.57
C ALA A 801 -42.96 0.45 -19.01
N ASP A 802 -43.64 1.25 -18.17
CA ASP A 802 -43.68 2.70 -18.29
C ASP A 802 -42.77 3.33 -17.21
N PRO A 803 -41.55 3.77 -17.56
CA PRO A 803 -40.58 4.32 -16.60
C PRO A 803 -41.12 5.49 -15.75
N ALA A 804 -42.10 6.25 -16.23
CA ALA A 804 -42.72 7.34 -15.46
C ALA A 804 -43.54 6.83 -14.25
N LYS A 805 -43.76 5.52 -14.13
CA LYS A 805 -44.47 4.89 -13.01
C LYS A 805 -43.52 4.29 -11.96
N THR A 806 -42.22 4.55 -12.07
CA THR A 806 -41.20 4.05 -11.12
C THR A 806 -41.42 4.59 -9.70
N PHE A 807 -41.84 5.85 -9.59
CA PHE A 807 -42.21 6.50 -8.32
C PHE A 807 -43.65 7.03 -8.42
N GLN A 808 -44.50 6.71 -7.44
CA GLN A 808 -45.94 7.05 -7.46
C GLN A 808 -46.42 7.75 -6.19
#